data_AF-A0A544YN89-F1
#
_entry.id   AF-A0A544YN89-F1
#
_cell.length_a   1.000
_cell.length_b   1.000
_cell.length_c   1.000
_cell.angle_alpha   90.00
_cell.angle_beta   90.00
_cell.angle_gamma   90.00
#
_symmetry.space_group_name_H-M   'P 1'
#
loop_
_entity.id
_entity.type
_entity.pdbx_description
1 polymer ?
#
loop_
_entity_poly.entity_id
_entity_poly.type
_entity_poly.pdbx_seq_one_letter_code
_entity_poly.pdbx_strand_id
1 'polypeptide(L)'
;TLYTQPALFALQTALTHLLSTWGITPTAVAGHSIGAIAAACTAGILTLHDAATLVATRARLMHTLPPGGAMTAINAAEAEITPELARYQGRATIAAINTPTSTVISGDHHAVAELTEHFRARGHKVRPLTVSHAFHSSHMDPILEDFQQAIEHLTHTPPTIDYISDLTGQPITSGIDAAYWARHLRNPVRFADTTHSLHDKGITTFIEIGPDGVLTALIRQTLDRQEDLVAVPALRRDRPEPHTVVTAAAHAHTHGTPTDWTALHGQATTVDLPTYAFQRRRHWVSPPKPGQAGPYDDGKARFWDIVGRGDLDALVGTLGADAERVRQSLGETLPVLASWHAARDARTTLDSWRYRVTWRPVEEPVIRSGGRWLLVRTTWEAAAAWAEALRRVLEERGAEVTEAVVGGTADRDALVASLTSVRTGERFTGVVSLLGLDGTPYEGQDVALLQALDAAGIDGPLWLTTSGAVAAAPSDRVPNPAGGLAWGLGGVIAAERPERWAGIMDLPPLHESLHGSVPDGRSAAYAATALTGGHGESELAVRASGLLARRLVPAPSREAAPAEWAPAGTVLITGGTGALGAHVARRLARRGVPHLLLVSRRGLDAPGAEDLRAELTGLGARVTVAACDVSDRDALAAVLAAVPPEHPLTAVVHTAAVLDDGLLGSLTPERLAAVNRVKAGGALALHELTVELPLTAFVLFSSVTGLIGNPGQGNYAPGNAFLDALADHRRSLGLPATSIAWGHWDGEGIAGEEAREGLRRSGFPPMAPDLAVSALEEAVAGGQTRLVVARADWATVLAVRPHPLLAELPEARAAAPGAAETHGGEPDLPARLAGLPEPERRQTLRVLVRAEIAGVLGYGSAAEVDDNRGFRDQGFTSLSAVELRNRLNRLTGKPLPSTLVFDYPTPAGLVDHLLHVLLPDPEPPVAAVLAKLDELEALLGEAVPPSDREAAVDRLRRLTEILGDDSPDERPTATADLSSASDDELIEFISSELGIS
;
A
#
# COMPACT_ATOMS: atom_id res chain seq x y z
N THR A 1 -43.69 6.43 -7.57
CA THR A 1 -44.24 6.11 -8.90
C THR A 1 -43.72 7.04 -9.98
N LEU A 2 -43.93 8.36 -9.85
CA LEU A 2 -43.58 9.37 -10.85
C LEU A 2 -42.12 9.30 -11.33
N TYR A 3 -41.15 9.25 -10.42
CA TYR A 3 -39.71 9.20 -10.75
C TYR A 3 -39.14 7.79 -10.82
N THR A 4 -39.68 6.85 -10.03
CA THR A 4 -39.16 5.49 -9.94
C THR A 4 -39.27 4.72 -11.26
N GLN A 5 -40.38 4.86 -12.00
CA GLN A 5 -40.55 4.13 -13.26
C GLN A 5 -39.58 4.61 -14.36
N PRO A 6 -39.45 5.93 -14.63
CA PRO A 6 -38.43 6.43 -15.55
C PRO A 6 -37.00 6.07 -15.14
N ALA A 7 -36.67 6.15 -13.85
CA ALA A 7 -35.33 5.81 -13.36
C ALA A 7 -35.00 4.33 -13.58
N LEU A 8 -35.95 3.44 -13.29
CA LEU A 8 -35.79 2.00 -13.56
C LEU A 8 -35.63 1.73 -15.06
N PHE A 9 -36.45 2.35 -15.91
CA PHE A 9 -36.34 2.19 -17.37
C PHE A 9 -34.97 2.65 -17.90
N ALA A 10 -34.48 3.81 -17.44
CA ALA A 10 -33.18 4.34 -17.83
C ALA A 10 -32.05 3.40 -17.42
N LEU A 11 -32.06 2.92 -16.17
CA LEU A 11 -31.08 1.95 -15.67
C LEU A 11 -31.10 0.66 -16.49
N GLN A 12 -32.29 0.12 -16.76
CA GLN A 12 -32.44 -1.13 -17.50
C GLN A 12 -31.91 -1.02 -18.92
N THR A 13 -32.27 0.06 -19.62
CA THR A 13 -31.80 0.31 -20.98
C THR A 13 -30.27 0.49 -21.02
N ALA A 14 -29.70 1.23 -20.06
CA ALA A 14 -28.26 1.44 -19.96
C ALA A 14 -27.48 0.14 -19.70
N LEU A 15 -27.96 -0.71 -18.79
CA LEU A 15 -27.34 -2.01 -18.49
C LEU A 15 -27.41 -2.96 -19.68
N THR A 16 -28.56 -3.03 -20.36
CA THR A 16 -28.69 -3.83 -21.59
C THR A 16 -27.71 -3.35 -22.65
N HIS A 17 -27.58 -2.03 -22.84
CA HIS A 17 -26.62 -1.47 -23.78
C HIS A 17 -25.17 -1.78 -23.38
N LEU A 18 -24.81 -1.63 -22.10
CA LEU A 18 -23.49 -1.97 -21.59
C LEU A 18 -23.12 -3.43 -21.84
N LEU A 19 -24.02 -4.37 -21.57
CA LEU A 19 -23.76 -5.79 -21.84
C LEU A 19 -23.58 -6.05 -23.34
N SER A 20 -24.33 -5.35 -24.19
CA SER A 20 -24.19 -5.47 -25.64
C SER A 20 -22.83 -4.99 -26.15
N THR A 21 -22.19 -4.00 -25.51
CA THR A 21 -20.83 -3.58 -25.89
C THR A 21 -19.77 -4.61 -25.52
N TRP A 22 -20.09 -5.55 -24.62
CA TRP A 22 -19.26 -6.72 -24.31
C TRP A 22 -19.65 -7.96 -25.13
N GLY A 23 -20.44 -7.78 -26.19
CA GLY A 23 -20.89 -8.87 -27.06
C GLY A 23 -21.96 -9.76 -26.47
N ILE A 24 -22.51 -9.44 -25.29
CA ILE A 24 -23.60 -10.20 -24.66
C ILE A 24 -24.93 -9.63 -25.17
N THR A 25 -25.58 -10.34 -26.09
CA THR A 25 -26.87 -9.96 -26.68
C THR A 25 -27.94 -10.99 -26.37
N PRO A 26 -29.17 -10.57 -26.01
CA PRO A 26 -30.25 -11.50 -25.67
C PRO A 26 -30.85 -12.15 -26.92
N THR A 27 -31.16 -13.44 -26.85
CA THR A 27 -31.93 -14.17 -27.89
C THR A 27 -33.43 -14.10 -27.65
N ALA A 28 -33.85 -13.88 -26.40
CA ALA A 28 -35.22 -13.63 -25.99
C ALA A 28 -35.24 -12.66 -24.81
N VAL A 29 -36.31 -11.88 -24.69
CA VAL A 29 -36.50 -10.90 -23.61
C VAL A 29 -37.91 -10.99 -23.03
N ALA A 30 -37.99 -10.70 -21.74
CA ALA A 30 -39.24 -10.48 -21.04
C ALA A 30 -39.00 -9.51 -19.89
N GLY A 31 -40.07 -8.88 -19.39
CA GLY A 31 -39.98 -7.95 -18.27
C GLY A 31 -41.12 -8.15 -17.28
N HIS A 32 -40.90 -7.77 -16.03
CA HIS A 32 -41.93 -7.82 -14.99
C HIS A 32 -42.58 -6.44 -14.85
N SER A 33 -43.88 -6.34 -15.16
CA SER A 33 -44.64 -5.10 -15.12
C SER A 33 -43.93 -3.96 -15.87
N ILE A 34 -43.44 -2.92 -15.19
CA ILE A 34 -42.73 -1.80 -15.82
C ILE A 34 -41.53 -2.25 -16.66
N GLY A 35 -40.85 -3.34 -16.25
CA GLY A 35 -39.73 -3.90 -17.01
C GLY A 35 -40.12 -4.40 -18.41
N ALA A 36 -41.41 -4.66 -18.66
CA ALA A 36 -41.91 -5.07 -19.97
C ALA A 36 -41.69 -3.98 -21.03
N ILE A 37 -41.70 -2.69 -20.64
CA ILE A 37 -41.43 -1.59 -21.58
C ILE A 37 -39.94 -1.53 -21.96
N ALA A 38 -39.03 -1.78 -21.00
CA ALA A 38 -37.60 -1.90 -21.30
C ALA A 38 -37.29 -3.13 -22.18
N ALA A 39 -37.97 -4.25 -21.91
CA ALA A 39 -37.89 -5.46 -22.74
C ALA A 39 -38.44 -5.20 -24.16
N ALA A 40 -39.56 -4.49 -24.30
CA ALA A 40 -40.13 -4.12 -25.59
C ALA A 40 -39.20 -3.17 -26.38
N CYS A 41 -38.57 -2.21 -25.71
CA CYS A 41 -37.54 -1.37 -26.32
C CYS A 41 -36.34 -2.21 -26.80
N THR A 42 -35.88 -3.17 -25.99
CA THR A 42 -34.76 -4.07 -26.35
C THR A 42 -35.10 -4.97 -27.53
N ALA A 43 -36.34 -5.47 -27.59
CA ALA A 43 -36.85 -6.27 -28.71
C ALA A 43 -37.15 -5.44 -29.97
N GLY A 44 -36.91 -4.13 -29.95
CA GLY A 44 -37.19 -3.25 -31.08
C GLY A 44 -38.69 -3.08 -31.37
N ILE A 45 -39.58 -3.34 -30.41
CA ILE A 45 -41.02 -3.08 -30.54
C ILE A 45 -41.32 -1.59 -30.43
N LEU A 46 -40.55 -0.89 -29.59
CA LEU A 46 -40.62 0.55 -29.39
C LEU A 46 -39.24 1.15 -29.61
N THR A 47 -39.18 2.36 -30.15
CA THR A 47 -37.95 3.15 -30.12
C THR A 47 -37.62 3.56 -28.68
N LEU A 48 -36.37 3.91 -28.39
CA LEU A 48 -35.99 4.42 -27.07
C LEU A 48 -36.82 5.65 -26.67
N HIS A 49 -37.09 6.53 -27.64
CA HIS A 49 -37.91 7.72 -27.43
C HIS A 49 -39.37 7.34 -27.08
N ASP A 50 -39.99 6.47 -27.86
CA ASP A 50 -41.39 6.07 -27.64
C ASP A 50 -41.56 5.28 -26.33
N ALA A 51 -40.60 4.40 -26.01
CA ALA A 51 -40.58 3.67 -24.75
C ALA A 51 -40.42 4.62 -23.55
N ALA A 52 -39.56 5.65 -23.65
CA ALA A 52 -39.43 6.68 -22.62
C ALA A 52 -40.72 7.50 -22.46
N THR A 53 -41.37 7.89 -23.57
CA THR A 53 -42.66 8.60 -23.57
C THR A 53 -43.76 7.75 -22.94
N LEU A 54 -43.81 6.45 -23.24
CA LEU A 54 -44.75 5.50 -22.66
C LEU A 54 -44.56 5.39 -21.14
N VAL A 55 -43.31 5.19 -20.67
CA VAL A 55 -42.97 5.09 -19.24
C VAL A 55 -43.31 6.38 -18.49
N ALA A 56 -42.95 7.54 -19.04
CA ALA A 56 -43.23 8.83 -18.42
C ALA A 56 -44.74 9.12 -18.35
N THR A 57 -45.48 8.80 -19.41
CA THR A 57 -46.95 8.95 -19.45
C THR A 57 -47.64 8.00 -18.47
N ARG A 58 -47.21 6.74 -18.43
CA ARG A 58 -47.67 5.75 -17.45
C ARG A 58 -47.44 6.25 -16.02
N ALA A 59 -46.22 6.69 -15.71
CA ALA A 59 -45.86 7.15 -14.37
C ALA A 59 -46.65 8.40 -13.94
N ARG A 60 -46.88 9.34 -14.85
CA ARG A 60 -47.65 10.57 -14.62
C ARG A 60 -49.12 10.27 -14.35
N LEU A 61 -49.78 9.50 -15.21
CA LEU A 61 -51.21 9.18 -15.05
C LEU A 61 -51.46 8.28 -13.82
N MET A 62 -50.57 7.34 -13.53
CA MET A 62 -50.66 6.56 -12.29
C MET A 62 -50.47 7.42 -11.03
N HIS A 63 -49.81 8.58 -11.13
CA HIS A 63 -49.62 9.49 -10.00
C HIS A 63 -50.85 10.36 -9.72
N THR A 64 -51.74 10.55 -10.71
CA THR A 64 -52.98 11.33 -10.54
C THR A 64 -54.11 10.53 -9.90
N LEU A 65 -53.95 9.22 -9.75
CA LEU A 65 -54.93 8.38 -9.07
C LEU A 65 -55.05 8.77 -7.58
N PRO A 66 -56.25 8.68 -6.99
CA PRO A 66 -56.41 8.87 -5.56
C PRO A 66 -55.61 7.81 -4.78
N PRO A 67 -54.91 8.18 -3.69
CA PRO A 67 -54.24 7.20 -2.86
C PRO A 67 -55.26 6.25 -2.23
N GLY A 68 -54.97 4.94 -2.25
CA GLY A 68 -55.89 3.94 -1.74
C GLY A 68 -55.64 2.53 -2.27
N GLY A 69 -56.30 1.56 -1.66
CA GLY A 69 -56.13 0.13 -1.94
C GLY A 69 -54.93 -0.49 -1.20
N ALA A 70 -54.77 -1.79 -1.37
CA ALA A 70 -53.68 -2.55 -0.76
C ALA A 70 -53.18 -3.64 -1.70
N MET A 71 -51.97 -4.13 -1.45
CA MET A 71 -51.40 -5.30 -2.14
C MET A 71 -50.74 -6.23 -1.13
N THR A 72 -50.94 -7.53 -1.28
CA THR A 72 -50.33 -8.55 -0.42
C THR A 72 -49.75 -9.68 -1.26
N ALA A 73 -48.49 -10.02 -1.02
CA ALA A 73 -47.90 -11.26 -1.52
C ALA A 73 -48.31 -12.45 -0.63
N ILE A 74 -48.81 -13.50 -1.25
CA ILE A 74 -49.28 -14.73 -0.60
C ILE A 74 -48.51 -15.91 -1.20
N ASN A 75 -47.95 -16.75 -0.32
CA ASN A 75 -47.32 -18.00 -0.72
C ASN A 75 -48.39 -19.08 -0.98
N ALA A 76 -49.11 -18.93 -2.08
CA ALA A 76 -50.13 -19.86 -2.58
C ALA A 76 -50.21 -19.78 -4.12
N ALA A 77 -50.69 -20.86 -4.73
CA ALA A 77 -50.88 -20.95 -6.18
C ALA A 77 -52.12 -20.16 -6.65
N GLU A 78 -52.14 -19.77 -7.94
CA GLU A 78 -53.29 -19.12 -8.59
C GLU A 78 -54.59 -19.91 -8.40
N ALA A 79 -54.52 -21.25 -8.50
CA ALA A 79 -55.65 -22.15 -8.34
C ALA A 79 -56.25 -22.14 -6.92
N GLU A 80 -55.45 -21.82 -5.89
CA GLU A 80 -55.92 -21.72 -4.50
C GLU A 80 -56.55 -20.36 -4.21
N ILE A 81 -56.06 -19.30 -4.85
CA ILE A 81 -56.50 -17.92 -4.63
C ILE A 81 -57.76 -17.58 -5.42
N THR A 82 -57.86 -18.07 -6.66
CA THR A 82 -58.96 -17.72 -7.57
C THR A 82 -60.36 -17.99 -7.00
N PRO A 83 -60.65 -19.15 -6.38
CA PRO A 83 -61.96 -19.41 -5.77
C PRO A 83 -62.29 -18.43 -4.63
N GLU A 84 -61.28 -18.06 -3.84
CA GLU A 84 -61.42 -17.15 -2.71
C GLU A 84 -61.64 -15.70 -3.13
N LEU A 85 -61.22 -15.30 -4.33
CA LEU A 85 -61.46 -13.96 -4.87
C LEU A 85 -62.90 -13.75 -5.34
N ALA A 86 -63.63 -14.82 -5.72
CA ALA A 86 -64.99 -14.73 -6.26
C ALA A 86 -65.96 -14.03 -5.30
N ARG A 87 -65.77 -14.16 -3.98
CA ARG A 87 -66.60 -13.51 -2.95
C ARG A 87 -66.48 -11.97 -2.92
N TYR A 88 -65.44 -11.42 -3.54
CA TYR A 88 -65.17 -9.98 -3.52
C TYR A 88 -65.65 -9.23 -4.76
N GLN A 89 -66.23 -9.92 -5.75
CA GLN A 89 -66.89 -9.32 -6.93
C GLN A 89 -66.02 -8.25 -7.64
N GLY A 90 -64.72 -8.51 -7.81
CA GLY A 90 -63.79 -7.60 -8.48
C GLY A 90 -63.19 -6.49 -7.61
N ARG A 91 -63.54 -6.42 -6.32
CA ARG A 91 -62.89 -5.52 -5.33
C ARG A 91 -61.51 -6.00 -4.91
N ALA A 92 -61.15 -7.24 -5.19
CA ALA A 92 -59.80 -7.78 -5.09
C ALA A 92 -59.52 -8.68 -6.29
N THR A 93 -58.32 -8.60 -6.85
CA THR A 93 -57.86 -9.36 -8.01
C THR A 93 -56.44 -9.87 -7.80
N ILE A 94 -55.98 -10.76 -8.65
CA ILE A 94 -54.56 -11.12 -8.72
C ILE A 94 -53.83 -9.99 -9.46
N ALA A 95 -52.74 -9.49 -8.88
CA ALA A 95 -51.87 -8.49 -9.48
C ALA A 95 -50.69 -9.12 -10.21
N ALA A 96 -50.17 -10.23 -9.68
CA ALA A 96 -49.03 -10.93 -10.26
C ALA A 96 -48.98 -12.40 -9.82
N ILE A 97 -48.57 -13.27 -10.74
CA ILE A 97 -48.22 -14.67 -10.50
C ILE A 97 -46.71 -14.75 -10.71
N ASN A 98 -45.98 -14.65 -9.60
CA ASN A 98 -44.53 -14.50 -9.62
C ASN A 98 -43.80 -15.85 -9.72
N THR A 99 -44.35 -16.88 -9.08
CA THR A 99 -43.89 -18.27 -9.15
C THR A 99 -45.11 -19.21 -9.00
N PRO A 100 -44.99 -20.52 -9.26
CA PRO A 100 -46.10 -21.47 -9.08
C PRO A 100 -46.72 -21.47 -7.67
N THR A 101 -46.00 -20.93 -6.67
CA THR A 101 -46.41 -20.88 -5.25
C THR A 101 -46.38 -19.46 -4.68
N SER A 102 -46.22 -18.41 -5.50
CA SER A 102 -46.17 -17.02 -5.03
C SER A 102 -47.01 -16.11 -5.91
N THR A 103 -48.10 -15.62 -5.32
CA THR A 103 -49.07 -14.76 -6.00
C THR A 103 -49.22 -13.46 -5.23
N VAL A 104 -49.43 -12.34 -5.91
CA VAL A 104 -49.76 -11.05 -5.30
C VAL A 104 -51.22 -10.74 -5.59
N ILE A 105 -51.98 -10.38 -4.56
CA ILE A 105 -53.34 -9.85 -4.71
C ILE A 105 -53.33 -8.33 -4.54
N SER A 106 -54.25 -7.64 -5.22
CA SER A 106 -54.44 -6.20 -5.12
C SER A 106 -55.92 -5.81 -5.19
N GLY A 107 -56.26 -4.67 -4.62
CA GLY A 107 -57.62 -4.09 -4.69
C GLY A 107 -57.95 -3.25 -3.46
N ASP A 108 -59.23 -3.23 -3.10
CA ASP A 108 -59.74 -2.50 -1.94
C ASP A 108 -59.06 -2.95 -0.66
N HIS A 109 -58.69 -1.99 0.18
CA HIS A 109 -57.93 -2.25 1.41
C HIS A 109 -58.58 -3.30 2.31
N HIS A 110 -59.90 -3.20 2.52
CA HIS A 110 -60.63 -4.15 3.36
C HIS A 110 -60.69 -5.56 2.75
N ALA A 111 -60.93 -5.67 1.45
CA ALA A 111 -61.00 -6.96 0.76
C ALA A 111 -59.65 -7.69 0.78
N VAL A 112 -58.56 -6.96 0.51
CA VAL A 112 -57.20 -7.50 0.56
C VAL A 112 -56.79 -7.87 1.99
N ALA A 113 -57.17 -7.07 3.00
CA ALA A 113 -56.88 -7.37 4.40
C ALA A 113 -57.58 -8.66 4.88
N GLU A 114 -58.85 -8.85 4.55
CA GLU A 114 -59.58 -10.08 4.87
C GLU A 114 -58.99 -11.31 4.18
N LEU A 115 -58.65 -11.22 2.89
CA LEU A 115 -57.97 -12.29 2.17
C LEU A 115 -56.61 -12.62 2.79
N THR A 116 -55.86 -11.58 3.16
CA THR A 116 -54.56 -11.73 3.83
C THR A 116 -54.70 -12.52 5.13
N GLU A 117 -55.68 -12.18 5.97
CA GLU A 117 -55.94 -12.89 7.22
C GLU A 117 -56.47 -14.31 6.97
N HIS A 118 -57.35 -14.49 5.98
CA HIS A 118 -57.86 -15.80 5.59
C HIS A 118 -56.74 -16.78 5.22
N PHE A 119 -55.78 -16.36 4.38
CA PHE A 119 -54.64 -17.20 4.00
C PHE A 119 -53.63 -17.37 5.14
N ARG A 120 -53.44 -16.34 5.98
CA ARG A 120 -52.62 -16.44 7.19
C ARG A 120 -53.17 -17.49 8.16
N ALA A 121 -54.47 -17.48 8.42
CA ALA A 121 -55.15 -18.45 9.30
C ALA A 121 -55.05 -19.89 8.77
N ARG A 122 -54.91 -20.07 7.46
CA ARG A 122 -54.68 -21.37 6.79
C ARG A 122 -53.21 -21.78 6.75
N GLY A 123 -52.32 -21.03 7.40
CA GLY A 123 -50.89 -21.35 7.53
C GLY A 123 -50.01 -20.87 6.37
N HIS A 124 -50.54 -20.10 5.42
CA HIS A 124 -49.72 -19.55 4.34
C HIS A 124 -48.90 -18.36 4.84
N LYS A 125 -47.66 -18.24 4.32
CA LYS A 125 -46.86 -17.03 4.50
C LYS A 125 -47.47 -15.89 3.68
N VAL A 126 -47.73 -14.77 4.35
CA VAL A 126 -48.29 -13.57 3.73
C VAL A 126 -47.43 -12.35 4.06
N ARG A 127 -47.29 -11.44 3.10
CA ARG A 127 -46.53 -10.19 3.26
C ARG A 127 -47.25 -9.03 2.59
N PRO A 128 -47.83 -8.09 3.36
CA PRO A 128 -48.32 -6.82 2.82
C PRO A 128 -47.19 -6.06 2.11
N LEU A 129 -47.50 -5.42 0.99
CA LEU A 129 -46.54 -4.66 0.20
C LEU A 129 -46.75 -3.16 0.41
N THR A 130 -45.66 -2.43 0.63
CA THR A 130 -45.69 -0.97 0.71
C THR A 130 -45.84 -0.39 -0.70
N VAL A 131 -47.06 -0.01 -1.06
CA VAL A 131 -47.39 0.56 -2.37
C VAL A 131 -48.27 1.79 -2.18
N SER A 132 -48.23 2.72 -3.14
CA SER A 132 -49.11 3.89 -3.12
C SER A 132 -50.52 3.61 -3.61
N HIS A 133 -50.69 2.57 -4.44
CA HIS A 133 -51.97 2.19 -5.06
C HIS A 133 -52.05 0.69 -5.27
N ALA A 134 -53.28 0.16 -5.41
CA ALA A 134 -53.54 -1.21 -5.81
C ALA A 134 -53.33 -1.42 -7.33
N PHE A 135 -52.07 -1.55 -7.76
CA PHE A 135 -51.73 -1.78 -9.17
C PHE A 135 -52.27 -3.12 -9.69
N HIS A 136 -52.49 -3.20 -11.02
CA HIS A 136 -53.05 -4.38 -11.69
C HIS A 136 -54.41 -4.82 -11.13
N SER A 137 -55.28 -3.84 -10.87
CA SER A 137 -56.66 -4.03 -10.40
C SER A 137 -57.60 -2.98 -10.97
N SER A 138 -58.89 -3.07 -10.63
CA SER A 138 -59.91 -2.06 -10.95
C SER A 138 -59.54 -0.64 -10.51
N HIS A 139 -58.59 -0.46 -9.59
CA HIS A 139 -58.10 0.87 -9.21
C HIS A 139 -57.37 1.60 -10.35
N MET A 140 -56.97 0.90 -11.41
CA MET A 140 -56.38 1.51 -12.61
C MET A 140 -57.45 1.98 -13.62
N ASP A 141 -58.71 1.54 -13.49
CA ASP A 141 -59.79 1.83 -14.44
C ASP A 141 -59.98 3.33 -14.74
N PRO A 142 -59.86 4.27 -13.76
CA PRO A 142 -60.07 5.70 -14.01
C PRO A 142 -59.10 6.34 -15.01
N ILE A 143 -57.94 5.73 -15.27
CA ILE A 143 -56.91 6.30 -16.16
C ILE A 143 -56.72 5.53 -17.46
N LEU A 144 -57.45 4.44 -17.70
CA LEU A 144 -57.18 3.56 -18.84
C LEU A 144 -57.47 4.21 -20.19
N GLU A 145 -58.57 4.95 -20.30
CA GLU A 145 -58.94 5.65 -21.53
C GLU A 145 -57.95 6.79 -21.84
N ASP A 146 -57.68 7.64 -20.85
CA ASP A 146 -56.68 8.71 -20.95
C ASP A 146 -55.28 8.18 -21.29
N PHE A 147 -54.89 7.06 -20.68
CA PHE A 147 -53.61 6.41 -20.94
C PHE A 147 -53.54 5.89 -22.37
N GLN A 148 -54.58 5.19 -22.83
CA GLN A 148 -54.64 4.65 -24.20
C GLN A 148 -54.58 5.78 -25.24
N GLN A 149 -55.37 6.84 -25.05
CA GLN A 149 -55.38 8.00 -25.95
C GLN A 149 -54.01 8.71 -25.97
N ALA A 150 -53.38 8.87 -24.80
CA ALA A 150 -52.10 9.55 -24.68
C ALA A 150 -50.93 8.84 -25.38
N ILE A 151 -51.07 7.55 -25.70
CA ILE A 151 -50.01 6.74 -26.32
C ILE A 151 -50.38 6.20 -27.70
N GLU A 152 -51.55 6.57 -28.24
CA GLU A 152 -52.07 6.10 -29.53
C GLU A 152 -51.15 6.47 -30.71
N HIS A 153 -50.42 7.58 -30.57
CA HIS A 153 -49.49 8.08 -31.59
C HIS A 153 -48.12 7.39 -31.59
N LEU A 154 -47.84 6.53 -30.59
CA LEU A 154 -46.55 5.82 -30.53
C LEU A 154 -46.49 4.76 -31.63
N THR A 155 -45.33 4.62 -32.26
CA THR A 155 -45.13 3.61 -33.31
C THR A 155 -44.68 2.30 -32.70
N HIS A 156 -45.43 1.22 -32.98
CA HIS A 156 -45.08 -0.14 -32.58
C HIS A 156 -44.64 -0.97 -33.78
N THR A 157 -43.48 -1.59 -33.67
CA THR A 157 -42.93 -2.50 -34.69
C THR A 157 -42.97 -3.96 -34.22
N PRO A 158 -43.01 -4.94 -35.14
CA PRO A 158 -42.83 -6.34 -34.76
C PRO A 158 -41.48 -6.56 -34.07
N PRO A 159 -41.40 -7.44 -33.06
CA PRO A 159 -40.16 -7.69 -32.33
C PRO A 159 -39.09 -8.28 -33.25
N THR A 160 -37.86 -7.78 -33.13
CA THR A 160 -36.65 -8.32 -33.78
C THR A 160 -35.95 -9.39 -32.92
N ILE A 161 -36.30 -9.46 -31.63
CA ILE A 161 -35.84 -10.45 -30.65
C ILE A 161 -37.09 -11.08 -30.02
N ASP A 162 -37.07 -12.37 -29.75
CA ASP A 162 -38.22 -13.07 -29.16
C ASP A 162 -38.71 -12.36 -27.89
N TYR A 163 -39.94 -11.86 -27.91
CA TYR A 163 -40.55 -11.15 -26.78
C TYR A 163 -41.68 -12.00 -26.17
N ILE A 164 -41.55 -12.31 -24.88
CA ILE A 164 -42.59 -13.03 -24.13
C ILE A 164 -43.38 -12.02 -23.31
N SER A 165 -44.68 -11.93 -23.60
CA SER A 165 -45.57 -11.01 -22.90
C SER A 165 -45.75 -11.46 -21.45
N ASP A 166 -45.53 -10.57 -20.50
CA ASP A 166 -45.85 -10.78 -19.09
C ASP A 166 -47.34 -10.58 -18.79
N LEU A 167 -48.15 -10.20 -19.78
CA LEU A 167 -49.61 -10.18 -19.68
C LEU A 167 -50.21 -11.56 -19.97
N THR A 168 -49.69 -12.28 -20.97
CA THR A 168 -50.21 -13.58 -21.40
C THR A 168 -49.36 -14.77 -20.98
N GLY A 169 -48.10 -14.54 -20.62
CA GLY A 169 -47.11 -15.59 -20.40
C GLY A 169 -46.62 -16.26 -21.69
N GLN A 170 -47.00 -15.76 -22.87
CA GLN A 170 -46.76 -16.41 -24.16
C GLN A 170 -45.96 -15.50 -25.12
N PRO A 171 -45.24 -16.07 -26.12
CA PRO A 171 -44.64 -15.28 -27.19
C PRO A 171 -45.69 -14.46 -27.95
N ILE A 172 -45.36 -13.21 -28.27
CA ILE A 172 -46.24 -12.33 -29.06
C ILE A 172 -45.44 -11.62 -30.15
N THR A 173 -45.95 -11.65 -31.38
CA THR A 173 -45.27 -11.10 -32.57
C THR A 173 -46.03 -9.95 -33.22
N SER A 174 -47.29 -9.72 -32.83
CA SER A 174 -48.15 -8.64 -33.32
C SER A 174 -49.21 -8.27 -32.28
N GLY A 175 -49.92 -7.15 -32.48
CA GLY A 175 -50.98 -6.71 -31.57
C GLY A 175 -50.49 -6.10 -30.25
N ILE A 176 -49.27 -5.57 -30.24
CA ILE A 176 -48.69 -4.78 -29.13
C ILE A 176 -48.93 -3.30 -29.45
N ASP A 177 -50.14 -2.82 -29.21
CA ASP A 177 -50.59 -1.44 -29.48
C ASP A 177 -50.95 -0.69 -28.19
N ALA A 178 -51.54 0.51 -28.30
CA ALA A 178 -52.01 1.28 -27.14
C ALA A 178 -53.01 0.50 -26.27
N ALA A 179 -53.89 -0.29 -26.89
CA ALA A 179 -54.86 -1.13 -26.17
C ALA A 179 -54.18 -2.29 -25.42
N TYR A 180 -53.11 -2.87 -25.98
CA TYR A 180 -52.27 -3.83 -25.27
C TYR A 180 -51.69 -3.22 -23.99
N TRP A 181 -51.11 -2.01 -24.06
CA TRP A 181 -50.51 -1.36 -22.90
C TRP A 181 -51.55 -0.96 -21.84
N ALA A 182 -52.75 -0.55 -22.24
CA ALA A 182 -53.85 -0.32 -21.31
C ALA A 182 -54.28 -1.61 -20.60
N ARG A 183 -54.38 -2.73 -21.33
CA ARG A 183 -54.62 -4.06 -20.72
C ARG A 183 -53.48 -4.46 -19.79
N HIS A 184 -52.23 -4.23 -20.17
CA HIS A 184 -51.04 -4.54 -19.37
C HIS A 184 -50.98 -3.75 -18.05
N LEU A 185 -51.42 -2.48 -18.07
CA LEU A 185 -51.50 -1.66 -16.86
C LEU A 185 -52.54 -2.18 -15.85
N ARG A 186 -53.60 -2.84 -16.35
CA ARG A 186 -54.77 -3.26 -15.59
C ARG A 186 -54.74 -4.72 -15.12
N ASN A 187 -54.21 -5.63 -15.93
CA ASN A 187 -54.36 -7.07 -15.74
C ASN A 187 -53.15 -7.71 -15.07
N PRO A 188 -53.27 -8.93 -14.51
CA PRO A 188 -52.20 -9.56 -13.75
C PRO A 188 -50.93 -9.81 -14.56
N VAL A 189 -49.79 -9.65 -13.92
CA VAL A 189 -48.47 -10.02 -14.46
C VAL A 189 -48.25 -11.53 -14.30
N ARG A 190 -48.12 -12.27 -15.40
CA ARG A 190 -47.94 -13.74 -15.46
C ARG A 190 -46.48 -14.16 -15.56
N PHE A 191 -45.64 -13.68 -14.63
CA PHE A 191 -44.18 -13.87 -14.68
C PHE A 191 -43.73 -15.35 -14.58
N ALA A 192 -44.46 -16.18 -13.82
CA ALA A 192 -44.18 -17.62 -13.76
C ALA A 192 -44.33 -18.28 -15.15
N ASP A 193 -45.41 -17.95 -15.86
CA ASP A 193 -45.68 -18.47 -17.20
C ASP A 193 -44.68 -17.93 -18.22
N THR A 194 -44.34 -16.65 -18.12
CA THR A 194 -43.27 -16.03 -18.92
C THR A 194 -41.94 -16.77 -18.76
N THR A 195 -41.60 -17.14 -17.52
CA THR A 195 -40.36 -17.87 -17.19
C THR A 195 -40.39 -19.29 -17.79
N HIS A 196 -41.52 -20.01 -17.66
CA HIS A 196 -41.69 -21.31 -18.30
C HIS A 196 -41.59 -21.24 -19.83
N SER A 197 -42.25 -20.26 -20.46
CA SER A 197 -42.18 -20.07 -21.91
C SER A 197 -40.77 -19.77 -22.42
N LEU A 198 -39.96 -19.01 -21.67
CA LEU A 198 -38.55 -18.80 -22.01
C LEU A 198 -37.76 -20.11 -21.91
N HIS A 199 -37.97 -20.87 -20.84
CA HIS A 199 -37.30 -22.15 -20.63
C HIS A 199 -37.68 -23.20 -21.68
N ASP A 200 -38.96 -23.32 -22.04
CA ASP A 200 -39.46 -24.26 -23.04
C ASP A 200 -38.91 -23.97 -24.45
N LYS A 201 -38.44 -22.75 -24.69
CA LYS A 201 -37.70 -22.35 -25.91
C LYS A 201 -36.21 -22.67 -25.84
N GLY A 202 -35.75 -23.34 -24.80
CA GLY A 202 -34.35 -23.75 -24.60
C GLY A 202 -33.45 -22.67 -24.00
N ILE A 203 -34.02 -21.60 -23.42
CA ILE A 203 -33.22 -20.58 -22.73
C ILE A 203 -32.81 -21.09 -21.35
N THR A 204 -31.50 -21.25 -21.15
CA THR A 204 -30.91 -21.75 -19.90
C THR A 204 -30.11 -20.69 -19.13
N THR A 205 -29.77 -19.57 -19.78
CA THR A 205 -29.03 -18.45 -19.16
C THR A 205 -29.91 -17.20 -19.10
N PHE A 206 -30.20 -16.76 -17.87
CA PHE A 206 -31.02 -15.59 -17.56
C PHE A 206 -30.15 -14.52 -16.89
N ILE A 207 -30.09 -13.33 -17.48
CA ILE A 207 -29.46 -12.15 -16.88
C ILE A 207 -30.58 -11.19 -16.48
N GLU A 208 -30.76 -10.97 -15.17
CA GLU A 208 -31.73 -9.99 -14.69
C GLU A 208 -31.16 -8.58 -14.82
N ILE A 209 -31.87 -7.75 -15.57
CA ILE A 209 -31.56 -6.35 -15.78
C ILE A 209 -32.38 -5.50 -14.79
N GLY A 210 -31.74 -5.08 -13.71
CA GLY A 210 -32.37 -4.30 -12.64
C GLY A 210 -31.39 -3.93 -11.53
N PRO A 211 -31.80 -3.11 -10.55
CA PRO A 211 -30.94 -2.62 -9.47
C PRO A 211 -30.62 -3.66 -8.38
N ASP A 212 -31.26 -4.83 -8.41
CA ASP A 212 -31.05 -5.93 -7.47
C ASP A 212 -31.35 -7.26 -8.17
N GLY A 213 -31.35 -8.38 -7.44
CA GLY A 213 -31.60 -9.72 -7.96
C GLY A 213 -32.89 -10.37 -7.48
N VAL A 214 -34.03 -9.67 -7.64
CA VAL A 214 -35.35 -10.15 -7.21
C VAL A 214 -35.89 -11.19 -8.20
N LEU A 215 -35.90 -10.86 -9.50
CA LEU A 215 -36.40 -11.76 -10.54
C LEU A 215 -35.54 -13.02 -10.65
N THR A 216 -34.24 -12.93 -10.39
CA THR A 216 -33.29 -14.05 -10.32
C THR A 216 -33.76 -15.08 -9.31
N ALA A 217 -34.24 -14.64 -8.13
CA ALA A 217 -34.77 -15.54 -7.12
C ALA A 217 -36.09 -16.20 -7.57
N LEU A 218 -36.97 -15.43 -8.23
CA LEU A 218 -38.24 -15.93 -8.76
C LEU A 218 -38.04 -16.94 -9.90
N ILE A 219 -37.09 -16.70 -10.81
CA ILE A 219 -36.72 -17.61 -11.91
C ILE A 219 -36.26 -18.96 -11.34
N ARG A 220 -35.35 -18.92 -10.35
CA ARG A 220 -34.85 -20.13 -9.68
C ARG A 220 -35.93 -20.89 -8.93
N GLN A 221 -36.91 -20.19 -8.36
CA GLN A 221 -38.05 -20.81 -7.68
C GLN A 221 -39.06 -21.41 -8.67
N THR A 222 -39.20 -20.84 -9.87
CA THR A 222 -40.12 -21.32 -10.90
C THR A 222 -39.59 -22.55 -11.65
N LEU A 223 -38.30 -22.55 -12.01
CA LEU A 223 -37.69 -23.59 -12.85
C LEU A 223 -36.99 -24.72 -12.06
N ASP A 224 -37.22 -24.81 -10.74
CA ASP A 224 -36.78 -25.87 -9.81
C ASP A 224 -35.39 -26.50 -10.07
N ARG A 225 -34.35 -25.94 -9.42
CA ARG A 225 -32.92 -26.41 -9.32
C ARG A 225 -32.39 -27.35 -10.44
N GLN A 226 -32.72 -27.10 -11.70
CA GLN A 226 -32.09 -27.80 -12.83
C GLN A 226 -30.58 -27.50 -12.81
N GLU A 227 -29.76 -28.52 -13.00
CA GLU A 227 -28.30 -28.41 -12.84
C GLU A 227 -27.66 -27.43 -13.83
N ASP A 228 -28.27 -27.25 -15.01
CA ASP A 228 -27.77 -26.42 -16.11
C ASP A 228 -28.38 -25.01 -16.18
N LEU A 229 -29.23 -24.62 -15.22
CA LEU A 229 -29.90 -23.32 -15.20
C LEU A 229 -29.00 -22.23 -14.58
N VAL A 230 -28.71 -21.19 -15.36
CA VAL A 230 -28.00 -20.00 -14.91
C VAL A 230 -28.98 -18.85 -14.78
N ALA A 231 -29.11 -18.29 -13.59
CA ALA A 231 -29.82 -17.02 -13.38
C ALA A 231 -28.93 -16.11 -12.53
N VAL A 232 -28.59 -14.94 -13.06
CA VAL A 232 -27.68 -13.97 -12.42
C VAL A 232 -28.21 -12.54 -12.57
N PRO A 233 -28.10 -11.71 -11.52
CA PRO A 233 -28.47 -10.30 -11.62
C PRO A 233 -27.30 -9.45 -12.09
N ALA A 234 -27.58 -8.44 -12.92
CA ALA A 234 -26.60 -7.47 -13.36
C ALA A 234 -26.11 -6.59 -12.20
N LEU A 235 -26.98 -6.24 -11.24
CA LEU A 235 -26.66 -5.45 -10.06
C LEU A 235 -27.22 -6.07 -8.77
N ARG A 236 -26.67 -5.64 -7.64
CA ARG A 236 -27.06 -6.05 -6.28
C ARG A 236 -26.93 -4.85 -5.36
N ARG A 237 -27.97 -4.55 -4.58
CA ARG A 237 -28.00 -3.37 -3.68
C ARG A 237 -26.93 -3.38 -2.59
N ASP A 238 -26.43 -4.56 -2.23
CA ASP A 238 -25.46 -4.80 -1.16
C ASP A 238 -24.02 -5.00 -1.68
N ARG A 239 -23.77 -4.72 -2.97
CA ARG A 239 -22.46 -4.96 -3.61
C ARG A 239 -22.09 -3.85 -4.58
N PRO A 240 -20.78 -3.63 -4.84
CA PRO A 240 -20.35 -2.69 -5.86
C PRO A 240 -20.90 -3.03 -7.25
N GLU A 241 -21.43 -2.03 -7.95
CA GLU A 241 -22.02 -2.18 -9.28
C GLU A 241 -21.04 -2.76 -10.32
N PRO A 242 -19.78 -2.25 -10.45
CA PRO A 242 -18.84 -2.77 -11.43
C PRO A 242 -18.49 -4.25 -11.20
N HIS A 243 -18.35 -4.65 -9.93
CA HIS A 243 -18.07 -6.04 -9.57
C HIS A 243 -19.24 -6.96 -9.95
N THR A 244 -20.47 -6.53 -9.68
CA THR A 244 -21.66 -7.37 -9.91
C THR A 244 -21.92 -7.57 -11.41
N VAL A 245 -21.78 -6.51 -12.21
CA VAL A 245 -22.02 -6.60 -13.66
C VAL A 245 -20.94 -7.43 -14.38
N VAL A 246 -19.66 -7.32 -13.98
CA VAL A 246 -18.58 -8.18 -14.50
C VAL A 246 -18.75 -9.62 -14.05
N THR A 247 -19.21 -9.84 -12.81
CA THR A 247 -19.54 -11.18 -12.32
C THR A 247 -20.68 -11.80 -13.14
N ALA A 248 -21.72 -11.04 -13.47
CA ALA A 248 -22.81 -11.52 -14.31
C ALA A 248 -22.32 -11.91 -15.71
N ALA A 249 -21.46 -11.08 -16.34
CA ALA A 249 -20.82 -11.39 -17.61
C ALA A 249 -19.93 -12.65 -17.53
N ALA A 250 -19.13 -12.80 -16.47
CA ALA A 250 -18.29 -13.97 -16.26
C ALA A 250 -19.12 -15.25 -16.05
N HIS A 251 -20.23 -15.17 -15.32
CA HIS A 251 -21.15 -16.29 -15.16
C HIS A 251 -21.79 -16.67 -16.50
N ALA A 252 -22.25 -15.70 -17.30
CA ALA A 252 -22.77 -15.98 -18.64
C ALA A 252 -21.70 -16.64 -19.54
N HIS A 253 -20.47 -16.12 -19.53
CA HIS A 253 -19.36 -16.63 -20.31
C HIS A 253 -18.99 -18.07 -19.98
N THR A 254 -18.84 -18.38 -18.69
CA THR A 254 -18.49 -19.73 -18.20
C THR A 254 -19.56 -20.78 -18.51
N HIS A 255 -20.77 -20.35 -18.90
CA HIS A 255 -21.87 -21.22 -19.30
C HIS A 255 -22.18 -21.09 -20.80
N GLY A 256 -21.19 -20.65 -21.59
CA GLY A 256 -21.23 -20.72 -23.06
C GLY A 256 -21.79 -19.48 -23.75
N THR A 257 -22.08 -18.39 -23.03
CA THR A 257 -22.45 -17.13 -23.67
C THR A 257 -21.21 -16.45 -24.26
N PRO A 258 -21.17 -16.12 -25.57
CA PRO A 258 -20.07 -15.35 -26.13
C PRO A 258 -19.88 -14.02 -25.37
N THR A 259 -18.64 -13.67 -25.05
CA THR A 259 -18.31 -12.44 -24.34
C THR A 259 -17.00 -11.88 -24.89
N ASP A 260 -17.05 -10.63 -25.33
CA ASP A 260 -15.91 -9.88 -25.83
C ASP A 260 -15.14 -9.27 -24.65
N TRP A 261 -14.21 -10.04 -24.10
CA TRP A 261 -13.33 -9.59 -23.01
C TRP A 261 -12.35 -8.49 -23.45
N THR A 262 -12.08 -8.36 -24.75
CA THR A 262 -11.25 -7.30 -25.33
C THR A 262 -11.90 -5.93 -25.18
N ALA A 263 -13.23 -5.85 -25.27
CA ALA A 263 -13.98 -4.62 -25.01
C ALA A 263 -13.87 -4.14 -23.55
N LEU A 264 -13.65 -5.07 -22.60
CA LEU A 264 -13.53 -4.76 -21.17
C LEU A 264 -12.09 -4.52 -20.72
N HIS A 265 -11.13 -5.26 -21.27
CA HIS A 265 -9.74 -5.30 -20.79
C HIS A 265 -8.69 -4.79 -21.79
N GLY A 266 -9.10 -4.38 -23.01
CA GLY A 266 -8.18 -3.96 -24.06
C GLY A 266 -7.25 -5.10 -24.50
N GLN A 267 -5.99 -4.79 -24.78
CA GLN A 267 -4.95 -5.79 -25.15
C GLN A 267 -4.38 -6.52 -23.92
N ALA A 268 -5.24 -7.12 -23.10
CA ALA A 268 -4.81 -7.95 -21.98
C ALA A 268 -4.37 -9.35 -22.47
N THR A 269 -3.27 -9.86 -21.93
CA THR A 269 -2.85 -11.25 -22.17
C THR A 269 -3.71 -12.19 -21.34
N THR A 270 -4.42 -13.12 -21.98
CA THR A 270 -5.12 -14.20 -21.28
C THR A 270 -4.11 -15.19 -20.72
N VAL A 271 -4.33 -15.65 -19.50
CA VAL A 271 -3.51 -16.69 -18.85
C VAL A 271 -4.43 -17.81 -18.40
N ASP A 272 -3.99 -19.06 -18.59
CA ASP A 272 -4.75 -20.21 -18.12
C ASP A 272 -4.77 -20.23 -16.58
N LEU A 273 -5.96 -20.38 -16.01
CA LEU A 273 -6.11 -20.63 -14.59
C LEU A 273 -5.83 -22.11 -14.29
N PRO A 274 -5.11 -22.45 -13.21
CA PRO A 274 -4.96 -23.83 -12.78
C PRO A 274 -6.33 -24.51 -12.58
N THR A 275 -6.48 -25.76 -13.03
CA THR A 275 -7.75 -26.51 -13.06
C THR A 275 -8.25 -27.02 -11.70
N TYR A 276 -7.64 -26.61 -10.59
CA TYR A 276 -8.11 -26.98 -9.24
C TYR A 276 -8.97 -25.86 -8.65
N ALA A 277 -10.04 -26.24 -7.94
CA ALA A 277 -11.02 -25.30 -7.41
C ALA A 277 -10.40 -24.33 -6.39
N PHE A 278 -10.49 -23.02 -6.67
CA PHE A 278 -10.16 -21.95 -5.73
C PHE A 278 -11.15 -21.95 -4.56
N GLN A 279 -10.88 -22.74 -3.52
CA GLN A 279 -11.39 -22.40 -2.20
C GLN A 279 -10.68 -21.11 -1.78
N ARG A 280 -11.45 -20.03 -1.54
CA ARG A 280 -10.96 -18.71 -1.06
C ARG A 280 -10.41 -18.76 0.38
N ARG A 281 -9.74 -19.86 0.75
CA ARG A 281 -8.95 -20.01 1.96
C ARG A 281 -7.52 -20.28 1.53
N ARG A 282 -6.61 -19.40 1.94
CA ARG A 282 -5.17 -19.65 1.78
C ARG A 282 -4.79 -20.85 2.64
N HIS A 283 -4.61 -22.00 2.00
CA HIS A 283 -3.76 -23.07 2.53
C HIS A 283 -2.35 -22.82 1.99
N TRP A 284 -1.49 -22.25 2.81
CA TRP A 284 -0.06 -22.43 2.59
C TRP A 284 0.27 -23.84 3.05
N VAL A 285 0.80 -24.68 2.16
CA VAL A 285 1.66 -25.76 2.62
C VAL A 285 2.86 -25.04 3.22
N SER A 286 2.83 -24.85 4.54
CA SER A 286 4.02 -24.40 5.26
C SER A 286 5.12 -25.38 4.90
N PRO A 287 6.27 -24.94 4.38
CA PRO A 287 7.42 -25.83 4.33
C PRO A 287 7.63 -26.38 5.74
N PRO A 288 7.95 -27.67 5.89
CA PRO A 288 8.20 -28.24 7.20
C PRO A 288 9.20 -27.36 7.94
N LYS A 289 8.91 -27.03 9.20
CA LYS A 289 9.80 -26.30 10.09
C LYS A 289 11.21 -26.93 10.00
N PRO A 290 12.25 -26.20 9.57
CA PRO A 290 13.61 -26.67 9.75
C PRO A 290 13.88 -26.62 11.27
N GLY A 291 14.19 -27.76 11.88
CA GLY A 291 14.59 -27.82 13.28
C GLY A 291 13.55 -28.37 14.25
N GLN A 292 13.25 -29.66 14.14
CA GLN A 292 13.23 -30.51 15.33
C GLN A 292 14.22 -31.66 15.08
N ALA A 293 15.50 -31.37 15.24
CA ALA A 293 16.48 -32.43 15.45
C ALA A 293 16.14 -33.06 16.80
N GLY A 294 15.50 -34.22 16.77
CA GLY A 294 15.35 -35.05 17.95
C GLY A 294 16.72 -35.52 18.47
N PRO A 295 16.80 -36.11 19.67
CA PRO A 295 18.05 -36.51 20.35
C PRO A 295 18.90 -37.60 19.63
N TYR A 296 18.65 -37.86 18.35
CA TYR A 296 19.28 -38.92 17.53
C TYR A 296 20.40 -38.40 16.58
N ASP A 297 20.77 -37.12 16.62
CA ASP A 297 21.63 -36.50 15.57
C ASP A 297 23.13 -36.36 15.93
N ASP A 298 23.51 -36.57 17.19
CA ASP A 298 24.88 -36.29 17.67
C ASP A 298 25.96 -37.16 16.99
N GLY A 299 25.64 -38.43 16.71
CA GLY A 299 26.53 -39.35 15.98
C GLY A 299 26.69 -39.02 14.49
N LYS A 300 25.65 -38.46 13.84
CA LYS A 300 25.70 -38.04 12.43
C LYS A 300 26.43 -36.72 12.28
N ALA A 301 26.16 -35.75 13.15
CA ALA A 301 26.85 -34.47 13.18
C ALA A 301 28.37 -34.66 13.37
N ARG A 302 28.78 -35.53 14.31
CA ARG A 302 30.19 -35.87 14.53
C ARG A 302 30.83 -36.58 13.34
N PHE A 303 30.13 -37.51 12.69
CA PHE A 303 30.63 -38.17 11.48
C PHE A 303 30.91 -37.15 10.36
N TRP A 304 29.97 -36.25 10.11
CA TRP A 304 30.11 -35.23 9.06
C TRP A 304 31.12 -34.13 9.39
N ASP A 305 31.30 -33.76 10.66
CA ASP A 305 32.38 -32.88 11.11
C ASP A 305 33.76 -33.48 10.80
N ILE A 306 33.94 -34.79 11.06
CA ILE A 306 35.18 -35.51 10.72
C ILE A 306 35.40 -35.54 9.20
N VAL A 307 34.35 -35.84 8.41
CA VAL A 307 34.43 -35.83 6.94
C VAL A 307 34.77 -34.43 6.41
N GLY A 308 34.15 -33.37 6.94
CA GLY A 308 34.41 -31.99 6.54
C GLY A 308 35.84 -31.53 6.82
N ARG A 309 36.48 -32.04 7.90
CA ARG A 309 37.89 -31.78 8.21
C ARG A 309 38.87 -32.56 7.35
N GLY A 310 38.40 -33.54 6.58
CA GLY A 310 39.26 -34.46 5.84
C GLY A 310 40.13 -35.33 6.73
N ASP A 311 39.73 -35.54 8.00
CA ASP A 311 40.51 -36.29 8.99
C ASP A 311 40.28 -37.80 8.83
N LEU A 312 41.12 -38.42 8.01
CA LEU A 312 41.03 -39.85 7.68
C LEU A 312 41.21 -40.74 8.91
N ASP A 313 42.10 -40.38 9.84
CA ASP A 313 42.38 -41.22 11.01
C ASP A 313 41.25 -41.14 12.05
N ALA A 314 40.65 -39.97 12.25
CA ALA A 314 39.45 -39.83 13.07
C ALA A 314 38.24 -40.57 12.47
N LEU A 315 38.10 -40.58 11.14
CA LEU A 315 37.03 -41.27 10.44
C LEU A 315 37.17 -42.79 10.55
N VAL A 316 38.39 -43.30 10.37
CA VAL A 316 38.75 -44.71 10.56
C VAL A 316 38.50 -45.15 12.00
N GLY A 317 38.84 -44.31 12.98
CA GLY A 317 38.55 -44.57 14.40
C GLY A 317 37.06 -44.60 14.74
N THR A 318 36.23 -43.89 13.98
CA THR A 318 34.77 -43.81 14.18
C THR A 318 34.01 -44.98 13.52
N LEU A 319 34.50 -45.51 12.39
CA LEU A 319 33.82 -46.54 11.59
C LEU A 319 34.06 -47.99 12.06
N GLY A 320 35.06 -48.23 12.91
CA GLY A 320 35.11 -49.42 13.78
C GLY A 320 35.33 -50.81 13.15
N ALA A 321 35.66 -50.95 11.85
CA ALA A 321 36.09 -52.24 11.29
C ALA A 321 37.10 -52.11 10.13
N ASP A 322 38.15 -52.94 10.21
CA ASP A 322 39.22 -53.14 9.21
C ASP A 322 39.92 -51.85 8.73
N ALA A 323 40.57 -51.16 9.68
CA ALA A 323 41.17 -49.82 9.53
C ALA A 323 42.04 -49.67 8.27
N GLU A 324 42.78 -50.72 7.88
CA GLU A 324 43.67 -50.67 6.73
C GLU A 324 42.93 -50.73 5.39
N ARG A 325 41.84 -51.51 5.33
CA ARG A 325 40.98 -51.60 4.15
C ARG A 325 40.13 -50.34 3.96
N VAL A 326 39.67 -49.75 5.06
CA VAL A 326 38.93 -48.47 5.06
C VAL A 326 39.85 -47.33 4.64
N ARG A 327 41.09 -47.29 5.15
CA ARG A 327 42.09 -46.28 4.79
C ARG A 327 42.45 -46.32 3.30
N GLN A 328 42.61 -47.53 2.73
CA GLN A 328 42.82 -47.71 1.28
C GLN A 328 41.62 -47.26 0.42
N SER A 329 40.38 -47.48 0.89
CA SER A 329 39.17 -47.18 0.09
C SER A 329 38.69 -45.73 0.23
N LEU A 330 38.89 -45.11 1.39
CA LEU A 330 38.44 -43.74 1.68
C LEU A 330 39.51 -42.68 1.39
N GLY A 331 40.79 -43.02 1.27
CA GLY A 331 41.86 -42.06 1.02
C GLY A 331 41.63 -41.18 -0.23
N GLU A 332 41.14 -41.77 -1.33
CA GLU A 332 40.86 -41.04 -2.58
C GLU A 332 39.46 -40.40 -2.61
N THR A 333 38.50 -40.93 -1.86
CA THR A 333 37.10 -40.46 -1.86
C THR A 333 36.81 -39.42 -0.78
N LEU A 334 37.57 -39.39 0.32
CA LEU A 334 37.40 -38.45 1.42
C LEU A 334 37.57 -36.99 0.99
N PRO A 335 38.56 -36.58 0.16
CA PRO A 335 38.65 -35.22 -0.33
C PRO A 335 37.42 -34.80 -1.16
N VAL A 336 36.85 -35.73 -1.93
CA VAL A 336 35.63 -35.50 -2.73
C VAL A 336 34.42 -35.32 -1.82
N LEU A 337 34.26 -36.18 -0.81
CA LEU A 337 33.18 -36.10 0.18
C LEU A 337 33.30 -34.85 1.06
N ALA A 338 34.51 -34.49 1.48
CA ALA A 338 34.81 -33.26 2.23
C ALA A 338 34.47 -32.03 1.39
N SER A 339 34.88 -32.00 0.11
CA SER A 339 34.53 -30.93 -0.82
C SER A 339 33.01 -30.85 -1.07
N TRP A 340 32.33 -31.98 -1.20
CA TRP A 340 30.87 -32.02 -1.36
C TRP A 340 30.15 -31.53 -0.11
N HIS A 341 30.59 -31.96 1.08
CA HIS A 341 30.02 -31.53 2.35
C HIS A 341 30.23 -30.04 2.58
N ALA A 342 31.45 -29.54 2.37
CA ALA A 342 31.77 -28.11 2.46
C ALA A 342 30.94 -27.28 1.46
N ALA A 343 30.75 -27.76 0.23
CA ALA A 343 29.89 -27.10 -0.76
C ALA A 343 28.42 -27.09 -0.31
N ARG A 344 27.93 -28.16 0.31
CA ARG A 344 26.58 -28.24 0.86
C ARG A 344 26.37 -27.30 2.05
N ASP A 345 27.31 -27.26 3.00
CA ASP A 345 27.29 -26.35 4.15
C ASP A 345 27.35 -24.88 3.70
N ALA A 346 28.23 -24.57 2.76
CA ALA A 346 28.32 -23.27 2.12
C ALA A 346 26.98 -22.87 1.49
N ARG A 347 26.33 -23.79 0.77
CA ARG A 347 25.03 -23.55 0.15
C ARG A 347 23.91 -23.34 1.17
N THR A 348 23.83 -24.17 2.21
CA THR A 348 22.84 -23.99 3.29
C THR A 348 23.05 -22.66 4.02
N THR A 349 24.31 -22.29 4.27
CA THR A 349 24.67 -20.99 4.84
C THR A 349 24.22 -19.85 3.93
N LEU A 350 24.52 -19.92 2.64
CA LEU A 350 24.11 -18.92 1.66
C LEU A 350 22.59 -18.80 1.53
N ASP A 351 21.87 -19.92 1.49
CA ASP A 351 20.41 -19.92 1.42
C ASP A 351 19.78 -19.22 2.63
N SER A 352 20.42 -19.30 3.81
CA SER A 352 19.99 -18.58 5.01
C SER A 352 20.22 -17.06 4.93
N TRP A 353 21.11 -16.59 4.06
CA TRP A 353 21.43 -15.17 3.90
C TRP A 353 20.64 -14.50 2.78
N ARG A 354 19.89 -15.27 1.98
CA ARG A 354 19.24 -14.79 0.75
C ARG A 354 17.80 -14.38 1.01
N TYR A 355 17.48 -13.15 0.64
CA TYR A 355 16.14 -12.59 0.70
C TYR A 355 15.79 -11.86 -0.61
N ARG A 356 14.50 -11.60 -0.81
CA ARG A 356 14.02 -10.80 -1.94
C ARG A 356 12.90 -9.86 -1.51
N VAL A 357 12.84 -8.73 -2.19
CA VAL A 357 11.72 -7.80 -2.07
C VAL A 357 10.55 -8.33 -2.91
N THR A 358 9.35 -8.26 -2.36
CA THR A 358 8.08 -8.60 -3.01
C THR A 358 7.02 -7.56 -2.65
N TRP A 359 5.92 -7.54 -3.38
CA TRP A 359 4.80 -6.63 -3.17
C TRP A 359 3.53 -7.41 -2.89
N ARG A 360 2.76 -6.99 -1.89
CA ARG A 360 1.56 -7.68 -1.41
C ARG A 360 0.35 -6.76 -1.45
N PRO A 361 -0.80 -7.21 -1.96
CA PRO A 361 -2.04 -6.45 -1.82
C PRO A 361 -2.32 -6.10 -0.35
N VAL A 362 -2.65 -4.85 -0.09
CA VAL A 362 -3.15 -4.38 1.20
C VAL A 362 -4.64 -4.70 1.27
N GLU A 363 -5.08 -5.35 2.35
CA GLU A 363 -6.50 -5.64 2.57
C GLU A 363 -7.27 -4.33 2.80
N GLU A 364 -8.56 -4.28 2.43
CA GLU A 364 -9.39 -3.07 2.50
C GLU A 364 -9.35 -2.45 3.91
N PRO A 365 -8.64 -1.31 4.09
CA PRO A 365 -8.42 -0.76 5.41
C PRO A 365 -9.62 0.06 5.87
N VAL A 366 -9.83 0.12 7.19
CA VAL A 366 -10.78 1.07 7.77
C VAL A 366 -10.27 2.48 7.48
N ILE A 367 -11.08 3.26 6.74
CA ILE A 367 -10.77 4.63 6.36
C ILE A 367 -11.11 5.56 7.52
N ARG A 368 -10.15 6.41 7.91
CA ARG A 368 -10.39 7.49 8.87
C ARG A 368 -10.93 8.71 8.12
N SER A 369 -12.05 9.27 8.60
CA SER A 369 -12.64 10.49 8.07
C SER A 369 -12.08 11.73 8.79
N GLY A 370 -11.94 12.83 8.05
CA GLY A 370 -11.50 14.12 8.60
C GLY A 370 -9.98 14.29 8.77
N GLY A 371 -9.62 15.36 9.49
CA GLY A 371 -8.23 15.77 9.75
C GLY A 371 -7.75 16.90 8.84
N ARG A 372 -6.60 17.48 9.19
CA ARG A 372 -5.96 18.58 8.46
C ARG A 372 -4.75 18.06 7.69
N TRP A 373 -4.71 18.29 6.38
CA TRP A 373 -3.67 17.76 5.51
C TRP A 373 -2.93 18.88 4.78
N LEU A 374 -1.60 18.81 4.77
CA LEU A 374 -0.77 19.72 4.00
C LEU A 374 -0.25 19.01 2.75
N LEU A 375 -0.57 19.52 1.56
CA LEU A 375 0.02 19.09 0.29
C LEU A 375 1.14 20.05 -0.10
N VAL A 376 2.38 19.55 -0.19
CA VAL A 376 3.53 20.33 -0.64
C VAL A 376 3.87 19.95 -2.07
N ARG A 377 3.77 20.89 -3.01
CA ARG A 377 4.01 20.62 -4.44
C ARG A 377 4.77 21.73 -5.13
N THR A 378 5.32 21.44 -6.30
CA THR A 378 5.81 22.47 -7.23
C THR A 378 4.72 22.90 -8.21
N THR A 379 5.10 23.73 -9.18
CA THR A 379 4.28 24.11 -10.33
C THR A 379 4.27 23.06 -11.46
N TRP A 380 4.95 21.92 -11.31
CA TRP A 380 5.00 20.87 -12.33
C TRP A 380 3.62 20.23 -12.55
N GLU A 381 3.27 19.94 -13.81
CA GLU A 381 1.94 19.44 -14.19
C GLU A 381 1.55 18.18 -13.41
N ALA A 382 2.47 17.21 -13.29
CA ALA A 382 2.20 15.98 -12.56
C ALA A 382 1.94 16.21 -11.07
N ALA A 383 2.72 17.07 -10.42
CA ALA A 383 2.52 17.40 -9.01
C ALA A 383 1.22 18.16 -8.79
N ALA A 384 0.86 19.10 -9.68
CA ALA A 384 -0.40 19.84 -9.63
C ALA A 384 -1.62 18.92 -9.85
N ALA A 385 -1.58 18.03 -10.83
CA ALA A 385 -2.68 17.12 -11.13
C ALA A 385 -2.95 16.13 -9.99
N TRP A 386 -1.88 15.60 -9.37
CA TRP A 386 -2.02 14.74 -8.20
C TRP A 386 -2.47 15.51 -6.94
N ALA A 387 -2.00 16.74 -6.74
CA ALA A 387 -2.48 17.58 -5.63
C ALA A 387 -3.98 17.84 -5.72
N GLU A 388 -4.47 18.21 -6.90
CA GLU A 388 -5.90 18.43 -7.15
C GLU A 388 -6.73 17.17 -6.87
N ALA A 389 -6.29 16.04 -7.42
CA ALA A 389 -7.00 14.77 -7.26
C ALA A 389 -7.04 14.31 -5.80
N LEU A 390 -5.92 14.43 -5.08
CA LEU A 390 -5.86 14.10 -3.65
C LEU A 390 -6.71 15.04 -2.81
N ARG A 391 -6.63 16.36 -3.07
CA ARG A 391 -7.43 17.38 -2.37
C ARG A 391 -8.91 17.03 -2.46
N ARG A 392 -9.42 16.82 -3.67
CA ARG A 392 -10.81 16.46 -3.90
C ARG A 392 -11.25 15.23 -3.11
N VAL A 393 -10.49 14.13 -3.19
CA VAL A 393 -10.87 12.87 -2.51
C VAL A 393 -10.77 13.00 -0.98
N LEU A 394 -9.80 13.76 -0.47
CA LEU A 394 -9.64 13.99 0.97
C LEU A 394 -10.78 14.89 1.51
N GLU A 395 -11.14 15.95 0.79
CA GLU A 395 -12.27 16.83 1.12
C GLU A 395 -13.61 16.08 1.06
N GLU A 396 -13.82 15.21 0.05
CA GLU A 396 -14.96 14.30 -0.02
C GLU A 396 -15.04 13.34 1.20
N ARG A 397 -13.92 13.10 1.89
CA ARG A 397 -13.83 12.32 3.15
C ARG A 397 -13.84 13.22 4.41
N GLY A 398 -14.17 14.49 4.26
CA GLY A 398 -14.33 15.47 5.34
C GLY A 398 -13.03 16.07 5.87
N ALA A 399 -11.91 15.92 5.16
CA ALA A 399 -10.64 16.53 5.55
C ALA A 399 -10.51 18.00 5.11
N GLU A 400 -9.83 18.81 5.91
CA GLU A 400 -9.38 20.15 5.52
C GLU A 400 -8.01 20.02 4.83
N VAL A 401 -7.88 20.52 3.61
CA VAL A 401 -6.65 20.41 2.84
C VAL A 401 -6.06 21.79 2.57
N THR A 402 -4.83 21.98 3.02
CA THR A 402 -4.02 23.17 2.74
C THR A 402 -2.93 22.81 1.74
N GLU A 403 -2.61 23.73 0.84
CA GLU A 403 -1.65 23.50 -0.23
C GLU A 403 -0.51 24.53 -0.17
N ALA A 404 0.74 24.05 -0.16
CA ALA A 404 1.94 24.86 -0.24
C ALA A 404 2.61 24.67 -1.61
N VAL A 405 2.65 25.73 -2.40
CA VAL A 405 3.34 25.74 -3.70
C VAL A 405 4.76 26.28 -3.51
N VAL A 406 5.76 25.50 -3.92
CA VAL A 406 7.18 25.84 -3.76
C VAL A 406 7.86 26.05 -5.12
N GLY A 407 8.69 27.09 -5.22
CA GLY A 407 9.40 27.47 -6.46
C GLY A 407 10.81 26.86 -6.61
N GLY A 408 11.38 26.33 -5.52
CA GLY A 408 12.67 25.64 -5.49
C GLY A 408 12.59 24.46 -4.51
N THR A 409 13.04 23.29 -4.95
CA THR A 409 12.85 22.03 -4.20
C THR A 409 14.03 21.67 -3.30
N ALA A 410 15.23 22.17 -3.58
CA ALA A 410 16.43 21.93 -2.78
C ALA A 410 16.86 23.14 -1.92
N ASP A 411 16.25 24.32 -2.11
CA ASP A 411 16.53 25.52 -1.33
C ASP A 411 15.69 25.53 -0.04
N ARG A 412 16.34 25.26 1.09
CA ARG A 412 15.70 25.22 2.41
C ARG A 412 15.04 26.55 2.77
N ASP A 413 15.67 27.69 2.49
CA ASP A 413 15.15 28.99 2.93
C ASP A 413 13.90 29.37 2.12
N ALA A 414 13.91 29.05 0.82
CA ALA A 414 12.73 29.19 -0.04
C ALA A 414 11.58 28.28 0.43
N LEU A 415 11.87 27.02 0.79
CA LEU A 415 10.88 26.10 1.36
C LEU A 415 10.30 26.63 2.68
N VAL A 416 11.14 27.14 3.58
CA VAL A 416 10.68 27.72 4.86
C VAL A 416 9.75 28.91 4.62
N ALA A 417 10.08 29.80 3.69
CA ALA A 417 9.24 30.95 3.35
C ALA A 417 7.85 30.51 2.83
N SER A 418 7.80 29.55 1.90
CA SER A 418 6.55 29.00 1.37
C SER A 418 5.74 28.24 2.42
N LEU A 419 6.39 27.54 3.34
CA LEU A 419 5.71 26.79 4.40
C LEU A 419 5.17 27.72 5.50
N THR A 420 5.90 28.77 5.83
CA THR A 420 5.49 29.74 6.86
C THR A 420 4.21 30.49 6.46
N SER A 421 4.00 30.75 5.17
CA SER A 421 2.81 31.46 4.68
C SER A 421 1.51 30.67 4.80
N VAL A 422 1.60 29.34 4.93
CA VAL A 422 0.44 28.44 5.09
C VAL A 422 0.29 27.92 6.52
N ARG A 423 1.08 28.41 7.47
CA ARG A 423 1.05 27.99 8.87
C ARG A 423 -0.19 28.56 9.56
N THR A 424 -0.98 27.69 10.19
CA THR A 424 -2.24 28.04 10.84
C THR A 424 -2.22 27.92 12.37
N GLY A 425 -1.07 27.56 12.96
CA GLY A 425 -0.90 27.43 14.42
C GLY A 425 -1.33 26.08 15.01
N GLU A 426 -2.12 25.28 14.28
CA GLU A 426 -2.52 23.93 14.74
C GLU A 426 -1.74 22.81 14.01
N ARG A 427 -1.81 21.59 14.55
CA ARG A 427 -1.08 20.41 14.06
C ARG A 427 -1.77 19.76 12.87
N PHE A 428 -0.99 19.39 11.85
CA PHE A 428 -1.50 18.60 10.72
C PHE A 428 -1.63 17.11 11.07
N THR A 429 -2.69 16.49 10.58
CA THR A 429 -2.90 15.04 10.59
C THR A 429 -1.87 14.32 9.73
N GLY A 430 -1.45 14.94 8.61
CA GLY A 430 -0.39 14.44 7.76
C GLY A 430 0.09 15.48 6.76
N VAL A 431 1.33 15.34 6.33
CA VAL A 431 1.96 16.15 5.28
C VAL A 431 2.27 15.24 4.10
N VAL A 432 1.91 15.63 2.88
CA VAL A 432 2.20 14.88 1.66
C VAL A 432 3.14 15.69 0.78
N SER A 433 4.35 15.18 0.57
CA SER A 433 5.32 15.74 -0.37
C SER A 433 5.08 15.18 -1.76
N LEU A 434 4.70 16.06 -2.68
CA LEU A 434 4.57 15.78 -4.12
C LEU A 434 5.82 16.21 -4.91
N LEU A 435 6.90 16.59 -4.22
CA LEU A 435 8.17 17.02 -4.82
C LEU A 435 8.92 15.88 -5.55
N GLY A 436 8.59 14.62 -5.26
CA GLY A 436 9.14 13.47 -5.97
C GLY A 436 8.41 13.15 -7.28
N LEU A 437 7.38 13.93 -7.63
CA LEU A 437 6.67 13.87 -8.92
C LEU A 437 7.22 14.90 -9.93
N ASP A 438 8.16 15.71 -9.50
CA ASP A 438 8.82 16.68 -10.36
C ASP A 438 9.74 15.95 -11.34
N GLY A 439 9.75 16.40 -12.59
CA GLY A 439 10.67 15.88 -13.62
C GLY A 439 12.13 16.32 -13.43
N THR A 440 12.46 16.96 -12.30
CA THR A 440 13.79 17.50 -12.03
C THR A 440 14.71 16.45 -11.40
N PRO A 441 16.04 16.58 -11.59
CA PRO A 441 17.00 15.73 -10.89
C PRO A 441 16.83 15.82 -9.38
N TYR A 442 17.01 14.69 -8.70
CA TYR A 442 16.96 14.65 -7.25
C TYR A 442 18.20 15.32 -6.64
N GLU A 443 18.01 16.40 -5.90
CA GLU A 443 19.08 17.17 -5.26
C GLU A 443 18.99 17.14 -3.71
N GLY A 444 18.22 16.20 -3.16
CA GLY A 444 17.99 16.11 -1.72
C GLY A 444 16.78 16.89 -1.24
N GLN A 445 15.80 17.15 -2.12
CA GLN A 445 14.59 17.92 -1.79
C GLN A 445 13.83 17.39 -0.56
N ASP A 446 13.82 16.08 -0.33
CA ASP A 446 13.13 15.50 0.83
C ASP A 446 13.82 15.84 2.16
N VAL A 447 15.14 15.90 2.16
CA VAL A 447 15.92 16.32 3.35
C VAL A 447 15.71 17.82 3.59
N ALA A 448 15.77 18.63 2.53
CA ALA A 448 15.50 20.06 2.61
C ALA A 448 14.07 20.33 3.12
N LEU A 449 13.07 19.59 2.63
CA LEU A 449 11.68 19.69 3.08
C LEU A 449 11.53 19.30 4.55
N LEU A 450 12.14 18.19 4.99
CA LEU A 450 12.09 17.77 6.39
C LEU A 450 12.65 18.86 7.32
N GLN A 451 13.81 19.43 6.96
CA GLN A 451 14.43 20.54 7.70
C GLN A 451 13.61 21.83 7.65
N ALA A 452 12.94 22.10 6.52
CA ALA A 452 12.10 23.28 6.36
C ALA A 452 10.80 23.18 7.16
N LEU A 453 10.18 21.99 7.24
CA LEU A 453 9.03 21.73 8.11
C LEU A 453 9.38 21.97 9.58
N ASP A 454 10.55 21.49 10.02
CA ASP A 454 11.07 21.77 11.37
C ASP A 454 11.25 23.28 11.61
N ALA A 455 11.89 23.99 10.69
CA ALA A 455 12.16 25.43 10.83
C ALA A 455 10.89 26.29 10.75
N ALA A 456 9.88 25.88 9.99
CA ALA A 456 8.58 26.55 9.91
C ALA A 456 7.67 26.26 11.13
N GLY A 457 8.03 25.26 11.97
CA GLY A 457 7.19 24.81 13.08
C GLY A 457 5.94 24.08 12.61
N ILE A 458 6.02 23.34 11.50
CA ILE A 458 4.92 22.53 10.97
C ILE A 458 5.08 21.09 11.46
N ASP A 459 4.16 20.67 12.31
CA ASP A 459 4.11 19.31 12.85
C ASP A 459 3.10 18.43 12.11
N GLY A 460 3.50 17.17 11.89
CA GLY A 460 2.70 16.16 11.21
C GLY A 460 3.57 15.05 10.63
N PRO A 461 3.05 13.82 10.51
CA PRO A 461 3.76 12.72 9.87
C PRO A 461 3.82 12.93 8.34
N LEU A 462 5.00 12.74 7.76
CA LEU A 462 5.32 13.01 6.36
C LEU A 462 5.16 11.75 5.49
N TRP A 463 4.41 11.91 4.41
CA TRP A 463 4.35 11.01 3.27
C TRP A 463 5.22 11.56 2.13
N LEU A 464 6.17 10.75 1.65
CA LEU A 464 6.87 11.02 0.39
C LEU A 464 6.13 10.35 -0.76
N THR A 465 6.18 10.96 -1.95
CA THR A 465 5.62 10.36 -3.17
C THR A 465 6.68 10.26 -4.26
N THR A 466 6.59 9.20 -5.05
CA THR A 466 7.36 9.02 -6.29
C THR A 466 6.43 8.62 -7.42
N SER A 467 6.89 8.64 -8.67
CA SER A 467 6.16 8.00 -9.77
C SER A 467 7.06 7.11 -10.62
N GLY A 468 6.64 5.86 -10.82
CA GLY A 468 7.37 4.89 -11.62
C GLY A 468 8.77 4.57 -11.09
N ALA A 469 8.97 4.67 -9.78
CA ALA A 469 10.26 4.44 -9.13
C ALA A 469 10.48 2.97 -8.76
N VAL A 470 9.41 2.17 -8.69
CA VAL A 470 9.45 0.78 -8.26
C VAL A 470 8.70 -0.15 -9.21
N ALA A 471 9.24 -1.35 -9.41
CA ALA A 471 8.53 -2.44 -10.07
C ALA A 471 7.69 -3.22 -9.04
N ALA A 472 6.44 -2.82 -8.84
CA ALA A 472 5.52 -3.42 -7.86
C ALA A 472 4.66 -4.54 -8.46
N ALA A 473 4.37 -4.46 -9.75
CA ALA A 473 3.70 -5.51 -10.52
C ALA A 473 4.57 -6.00 -11.69
N PRO A 474 4.37 -7.22 -12.22
CA PRO A 474 5.16 -7.75 -13.35
C PRO A 474 5.12 -6.89 -14.63
N SER A 475 4.05 -6.10 -14.81
CA SER A 475 3.88 -5.17 -15.94
C SER A 475 4.54 -3.81 -15.73
N ASP A 476 5.02 -3.52 -14.52
CA ASP A 476 5.58 -2.21 -14.20
C ASP A 476 6.90 -2.00 -14.96
N ARG A 477 7.04 -0.80 -15.51
CA ARG A 477 8.32 -0.27 -15.97
C ARG A 477 8.83 0.69 -14.92
N VAL A 478 10.15 0.82 -14.82
CA VAL A 478 10.80 1.80 -13.95
C VAL A 478 11.43 2.88 -14.84
N PRO A 479 10.67 3.84 -15.39
CA PRO A 479 11.20 4.84 -16.29
C PRO A 479 12.12 5.85 -15.58
N ASN A 480 11.95 6.03 -14.26
CA ASN A 480 12.70 7.00 -13.48
C ASN A 480 13.40 6.34 -12.28
N PRO A 481 14.64 5.84 -12.44
CA PRO A 481 15.39 5.26 -11.32
C PRO A 481 15.76 6.30 -10.25
N ALA A 482 15.71 7.62 -10.54
CA ALA A 482 16.01 8.67 -9.57
C ALA A 482 15.03 8.67 -8.39
N GLY A 483 13.77 8.25 -8.60
CA GLY A 483 12.80 8.08 -7.51
C GLY A 483 13.28 7.09 -6.44
N GLY A 484 14.16 6.14 -6.78
CA GLY A 484 14.79 5.23 -5.82
C GLY A 484 15.55 5.95 -4.70
N LEU A 485 16.05 7.16 -4.93
CA LEU A 485 16.75 7.95 -3.91
C LEU A 485 15.83 8.26 -2.71
N ALA A 486 14.58 8.68 -2.96
CA ALA A 486 13.58 8.95 -1.93
C ALA A 486 13.22 7.68 -1.13
N TRP A 487 13.14 6.53 -1.81
CA TRP A 487 12.89 5.23 -1.16
C TRP A 487 13.99 4.84 -0.18
N GLY A 488 15.26 5.05 -0.54
CA GLY A 488 16.38 4.80 0.38
C GLY A 488 16.41 5.75 1.57
N LEU A 489 15.94 6.99 1.40
CA LEU A 489 15.85 7.96 2.48
C LEU A 489 14.78 7.60 3.52
N GLY A 490 13.65 7.04 3.08
CA GLY A 490 12.50 6.75 3.95
C GLY A 490 12.84 5.88 5.17
N GLY A 491 13.67 4.84 4.97
CA GLY A 491 14.13 4.00 6.08
C GLY A 491 14.97 4.77 7.11
N VAL A 492 15.75 5.76 6.67
CA VAL A 492 16.57 6.62 7.55
C VAL A 492 15.69 7.59 8.33
N ILE A 493 14.71 8.23 7.68
CA ILE A 493 13.74 9.11 8.36
C ILE A 493 12.97 8.31 9.42
N ALA A 494 12.51 7.11 9.08
CA ALA A 494 11.82 6.24 10.03
C ALA A 494 12.67 5.84 11.24
N ALA A 495 14.00 5.81 11.10
CA ALA A 495 14.93 5.46 12.19
C ALA A 495 15.36 6.66 13.04
N GLU A 496 15.57 7.83 12.42
CA GLU A 496 16.02 9.05 13.10
C GLU A 496 14.86 9.91 13.63
N ARG A 497 13.75 10.00 12.88
CA ARG A 497 12.60 10.88 13.13
C ARG A 497 11.27 10.12 12.96
N PRO A 498 11.02 9.03 13.72
CA PRO A 498 9.82 8.21 13.58
C PRO A 498 8.52 9.00 13.77
N GLU A 499 8.54 10.06 14.59
CA GLU A 499 7.41 10.96 14.81
C GLU A 499 7.02 11.79 13.58
N ARG A 500 7.96 11.96 12.63
CA ARG A 500 7.75 12.65 11.36
C ARG A 500 7.57 11.69 10.18
N TRP A 501 7.68 10.38 10.38
CA TRP A 501 7.57 9.43 9.27
C TRP A 501 6.19 8.79 9.21
N ALA A 502 5.44 9.06 8.13
CA ALA A 502 4.24 8.31 7.81
C ALA A 502 4.57 7.16 6.84
N GLY A 503 5.26 7.47 5.75
CA GLY A 503 5.61 6.49 4.73
C GLY A 503 6.03 7.09 3.40
N ILE A 504 6.20 6.22 2.41
CA ILE A 504 6.42 6.56 1.01
C ILE A 504 5.45 5.78 0.13
N MET A 505 4.95 6.42 -0.92
CA MET A 505 4.12 5.76 -1.92
C MET A 505 4.54 6.06 -3.36
N ASP A 506 4.58 5.03 -4.20
CA ASP A 506 4.81 5.18 -5.63
C ASP A 506 3.47 5.27 -6.39
N LEU A 507 3.24 6.40 -7.04
CA LEU A 507 2.04 6.71 -7.79
C LEU A 507 2.17 6.30 -9.27
N PRO A 508 1.10 5.84 -9.91
CA PRO A 508 1.13 5.53 -11.33
C PRO A 508 1.33 6.81 -12.15
N PRO A 509 1.87 6.69 -13.39
CA PRO A 509 1.94 7.82 -14.31
C PRO A 509 0.56 8.38 -14.61
N LEU A 510 0.50 9.65 -15.01
CA LEU A 510 -0.76 10.29 -15.44
C LEU A 510 -1.34 9.59 -16.67
N HIS A 511 -2.67 9.60 -16.76
CA HIS A 511 -3.41 9.11 -17.91
C HIS A 511 -3.83 10.29 -18.80
N GLU A 512 -3.73 10.15 -20.12
CA GLU A 512 -4.22 11.17 -21.06
C GLU A 512 -5.75 11.19 -21.06
N SER A 513 -6.36 12.35 -20.80
CA SER A 513 -7.81 12.54 -20.88
C SER A 513 -8.18 13.67 -21.84
N LEU A 514 -9.46 13.76 -22.19
CA LEU A 514 -10.01 14.86 -23.00
C LEU A 514 -9.80 16.25 -22.35
N HIS A 515 -9.51 16.32 -21.06
CA HIS A 515 -9.31 17.54 -20.28
C HIS A 515 -7.86 17.74 -19.82
N GLY A 516 -6.90 17.02 -20.41
CA GLY A 516 -5.48 17.05 -20.04
C GLY A 516 -5.02 15.78 -19.32
N SER A 517 -3.75 15.76 -18.89
CA SER A 517 -3.16 14.63 -18.18
C SER A 517 -3.62 14.62 -16.73
N VAL A 518 -4.34 13.57 -16.30
CA VAL A 518 -4.89 13.49 -14.93
C VAL A 518 -4.63 12.12 -14.33
N PRO A 519 -4.58 12.01 -12.98
CA PRO A 519 -4.59 10.72 -12.32
C PRO A 519 -5.89 9.97 -12.63
N ASP A 520 -5.79 8.66 -12.81
CA ASP A 520 -6.98 7.80 -12.83
C ASP A 520 -7.74 7.93 -11.49
N GLY A 521 -9.06 8.08 -11.55
CA GLY A 521 -9.89 8.35 -10.37
C GLY A 521 -9.83 7.24 -9.31
N ARG A 522 -9.66 5.97 -9.71
CA ARG A 522 -9.46 4.88 -8.74
C ARG A 522 -8.10 4.98 -8.07
N SER A 523 -7.07 5.29 -8.84
CA SER A 523 -5.71 5.47 -8.33
C SER A 523 -5.63 6.63 -7.34
N ALA A 524 -6.33 7.75 -7.60
CA ALA A 524 -6.49 8.85 -6.64
C ALA A 524 -7.21 8.39 -5.35
N ALA A 525 -8.29 7.60 -5.48
CA ALA A 525 -8.99 7.05 -4.33
C ALA A 525 -8.12 6.11 -3.49
N TYR A 526 -7.30 5.27 -4.13
CA TYR A 526 -6.35 4.40 -3.44
C TYR A 526 -5.22 5.18 -2.78
N ALA A 527 -4.68 6.20 -3.43
CA ALA A 527 -3.67 7.08 -2.82
C ALA A 527 -4.25 7.77 -1.56
N ALA A 528 -5.46 8.31 -1.62
CA ALA A 528 -6.14 8.84 -0.43
C ALA A 528 -6.38 7.77 0.64
N THR A 529 -6.67 6.52 0.26
CA THR A 529 -6.78 5.38 1.19
C THR A 529 -5.44 5.00 1.81
N ALA A 530 -4.32 5.13 1.10
CA ALA A 530 -2.98 4.95 1.67
C ALA A 530 -2.67 6.01 2.74
N LEU A 531 -3.17 7.24 2.55
CA LEU A 531 -3.00 8.32 3.52
C LEU A 531 -3.88 8.16 4.77
N THR A 532 -5.13 7.73 4.57
CA THR A 532 -6.18 7.73 5.61
C THR A 532 -6.47 6.35 6.22
N GLY A 533 -5.88 5.29 5.68
CA GLY A 533 -6.16 3.92 6.07
C GLY A 533 -5.43 3.47 7.33
N GLY A 534 -6.14 2.81 8.24
CA GLY A 534 -5.56 2.19 9.44
C GLY A 534 -4.77 0.90 9.18
N HIS A 535 -4.00 0.81 8.10
CA HIS A 535 -3.30 -0.42 7.69
C HIS A 535 -1.91 -0.60 8.33
N GLY A 536 -1.29 0.46 8.87
CA GLY A 536 0.03 0.37 9.49
C GLY A 536 1.19 0.11 8.50
N GLU A 537 0.95 0.37 7.21
CA GLU A 537 1.95 0.22 6.15
C GLU A 537 2.61 1.56 5.86
N SER A 538 3.92 1.56 5.63
CA SER A 538 4.72 2.76 5.37
C SER A 538 5.42 2.76 4.01
N GLU A 539 5.31 1.68 3.24
CA GLU A 539 6.00 1.51 1.95
C GLU A 539 5.02 0.91 0.94
N LEU A 540 4.44 1.78 0.11
CA LEU A 540 3.28 1.46 -0.73
C LEU A 540 3.53 1.73 -2.21
N ALA A 541 2.85 0.98 -3.06
CA ALA A 541 2.71 1.27 -4.48
C ALA A 541 1.21 1.32 -4.81
N VAL A 542 0.79 2.42 -5.41
CA VAL A 542 -0.57 2.63 -5.88
C VAL A 542 -0.63 2.17 -7.33
N ARG A 543 -1.55 1.25 -7.63
CA ARG A 543 -1.81 0.77 -9.00
C ARG A 543 -3.31 0.69 -9.23
N ALA A 544 -3.72 0.56 -10.49
CA ALA A 544 -5.14 0.40 -10.84
C ALA A 544 -5.80 -0.83 -10.17
N SER A 545 -5.00 -1.85 -9.82
CA SER A 545 -5.42 -3.05 -9.11
C SER A 545 -5.58 -2.87 -7.59
N GLY A 546 -5.13 -1.75 -7.02
CA GLY A 546 -5.21 -1.46 -5.59
C GLY A 546 -3.89 -1.02 -4.98
N LEU A 547 -3.83 -1.06 -3.65
CA LEU A 547 -2.64 -0.78 -2.86
C LEU A 547 -1.79 -2.02 -2.71
N LEU A 548 -0.49 -1.89 -2.96
CA LEU A 548 0.51 -2.92 -2.75
C LEU A 548 1.51 -2.47 -1.69
N ALA A 549 1.74 -3.26 -0.65
CA ALA A 549 2.75 -3.01 0.37
C ALA A 549 4.02 -3.82 0.11
N ARG A 550 5.17 -3.20 0.35
CA ARG A 550 6.49 -3.81 0.16
C ARG A 550 6.80 -4.81 1.27
N ARG A 551 7.40 -5.95 0.93
CA ARG A 551 7.79 -7.02 1.85
C ARG A 551 9.16 -7.59 1.52
N LEU A 552 9.94 -7.93 2.55
CA LEU A 552 11.12 -8.76 2.46
C LEU A 552 10.74 -10.20 2.82
N VAL A 553 11.12 -11.15 1.97
CA VAL A 553 10.86 -12.59 2.20
C VAL A 553 12.11 -13.43 1.95
N PRO A 554 12.29 -14.57 2.62
CA PRO A 554 13.39 -15.49 2.32
C PRO A 554 13.37 -15.94 0.85
N ALA A 555 14.55 -16.10 0.26
CA ALA A 555 14.76 -16.43 -1.15
C ALA A 555 15.85 -17.49 -1.34
N PRO A 556 15.69 -18.70 -0.75
CA PRO A 556 16.66 -19.78 -0.94
C PRO A 556 16.78 -20.13 -2.42
N SER A 557 17.99 -20.47 -2.84
CA SER A 557 18.32 -20.73 -4.23
C SER A 557 17.81 -22.11 -4.66
N ARG A 558 17.09 -22.19 -5.79
CA ARG A 558 16.49 -23.44 -6.29
C ARG A 558 17.59 -24.47 -6.62
N GLU A 559 17.33 -25.75 -6.35
CA GLU A 559 18.28 -26.88 -6.44
C GLU A 559 18.90 -27.16 -7.83
N ALA A 560 18.58 -26.39 -8.87
CA ALA A 560 19.24 -26.54 -10.17
C ALA A 560 20.72 -26.13 -10.04
N ALA A 561 21.63 -26.98 -10.51
CA ALA A 561 23.05 -26.63 -10.61
C ALA A 561 23.16 -25.29 -11.36
N PRO A 562 23.63 -24.21 -10.70
CA PRO A 562 23.69 -22.92 -11.36
C PRO A 562 24.68 -23.02 -12.53
N ALA A 563 24.30 -22.49 -13.69
CA ALA A 563 25.28 -22.21 -14.72
C ALA A 563 26.40 -21.34 -14.09
N GLU A 564 27.66 -21.58 -14.44
CA GLU A 564 28.74 -20.74 -13.93
C GLU A 564 28.79 -19.42 -14.73
N TRP A 565 28.96 -18.29 -14.04
CA TRP A 565 29.20 -17.02 -14.72
C TRP A 565 30.64 -16.98 -15.25
N ALA A 566 30.81 -17.17 -16.56
CA ALA A 566 32.10 -17.20 -17.24
C ALA A 566 32.20 -16.06 -18.29
N PRO A 567 32.65 -14.85 -17.90
CA PRO A 567 32.80 -13.74 -18.83
C PRO A 567 33.95 -13.99 -19.83
N ALA A 568 33.67 -13.79 -21.12
CA ALA A 568 34.59 -14.11 -22.21
C ALA A 568 35.50 -12.95 -22.67
N GLY A 569 35.35 -11.75 -22.12
CA GLY A 569 36.09 -10.56 -22.54
C GLY A 569 36.64 -9.76 -21.35
N THR A 570 36.61 -8.43 -21.47
CA THR A 570 36.98 -7.51 -20.39
C THR A 570 35.86 -7.40 -19.36
N VAL A 571 36.22 -7.48 -18.08
CA VAL A 571 35.34 -7.13 -16.95
C VAL A 571 35.84 -5.85 -16.31
N LEU A 572 35.02 -4.80 -16.35
CA LEU A 572 35.26 -3.53 -15.67
C LEU A 572 34.82 -3.64 -14.20
N ILE A 573 35.72 -3.36 -13.26
CA ILE A 573 35.41 -3.27 -11.84
C ILE A 573 35.72 -1.85 -11.34
N THR A 574 34.67 -1.07 -11.07
CA THR A 574 34.83 0.27 -10.48
C THR A 574 34.92 0.18 -8.96
N GLY A 575 35.81 0.97 -8.35
CA GLY A 575 36.26 0.70 -6.99
C GLY A 575 37.11 -0.58 -6.92
N GLY A 576 37.70 -1.01 -8.04
CA GLY A 576 38.34 -2.32 -8.20
C GLY A 576 39.60 -2.54 -7.35
N THR A 577 40.22 -1.47 -6.87
CA THR A 577 41.35 -1.51 -5.91
C THR A 577 40.89 -1.45 -4.45
N GLY A 578 39.60 -1.29 -4.18
CA GLY A 578 39.01 -1.34 -2.84
C GLY A 578 38.74 -2.78 -2.38
N ALA A 579 38.46 -2.96 -1.08
CA ALA A 579 38.30 -4.28 -0.46
C ALA A 579 37.30 -5.20 -1.18
N LEU A 580 36.09 -4.69 -1.47
CA LEU A 580 35.03 -5.47 -2.15
C LEU A 580 35.42 -5.81 -3.59
N GLY A 581 35.89 -4.82 -4.36
CA GLY A 581 36.31 -4.99 -5.75
C GLY A 581 37.46 -6.01 -5.90
N ALA A 582 38.41 -6.00 -4.95
CA ALA A 582 39.53 -6.94 -4.94
C ALA A 582 39.10 -8.40 -4.75
N HIS A 583 38.12 -8.68 -3.88
CA HIS A 583 37.58 -10.04 -3.73
C HIS A 583 36.92 -10.56 -5.02
N VAL A 584 36.14 -9.71 -5.70
CA VAL A 584 35.53 -10.04 -6.99
C VAL A 584 36.61 -10.26 -8.06
N ALA A 585 37.60 -9.37 -8.15
CA ALA A 585 38.70 -9.48 -9.11
C ALA A 585 39.48 -10.80 -8.92
N ARG A 586 39.80 -11.18 -7.67
CA ARG A 586 40.47 -12.44 -7.36
C ARG A 586 39.66 -13.66 -7.78
N ARG A 587 38.35 -13.67 -7.50
CA ARG A 587 37.46 -14.76 -7.93
C ARG A 587 37.46 -14.89 -9.44
N LEU A 588 37.27 -13.78 -10.16
CA LEU A 588 37.23 -13.78 -11.63
C LEU A 588 38.56 -14.19 -12.26
N ALA A 589 39.69 -13.78 -11.69
CA ALA A 589 41.01 -14.22 -12.15
C ALA A 589 41.20 -15.73 -11.97
N ARG A 590 40.80 -16.32 -10.82
CA ARG A 590 40.81 -17.78 -10.62
C ARG A 590 39.89 -18.54 -11.59
N ARG A 591 38.85 -17.89 -12.10
CA ARG A 591 37.94 -18.44 -13.12
C ARG A 591 38.46 -18.26 -14.55
N GLY A 592 39.64 -17.69 -14.74
CA GLY A 592 40.28 -17.56 -16.05
C GLY A 592 39.70 -16.44 -16.91
N VAL A 593 39.20 -15.36 -16.31
CA VAL A 593 38.77 -14.18 -17.09
C VAL A 593 39.94 -13.63 -17.93
N PRO A 594 39.73 -13.30 -19.22
CA PRO A 594 40.83 -12.86 -20.08
C PRO A 594 41.44 -11.52 -19.66
N HIS A 595 40.60 -10.55 -19.28
CA HIS A 595 41.04 -9.20 -18.95
C HIS A 595 40.21 -8.56 -17.82
N LEU A 596 40.90 -8.02 -16.81
CA LEU A 596 40.34 -7.24 -15.71
C LEU A 596 40.74 -5.77 -15.86
N LEU A 597 39.75 -4.89 -15.95
CA LEU A 597 39.93 -3.44 -15.93
C LEU A 597 39.51 -2.89 -14.57
N LEU A 598 40.48 -2.57 -13.71
CA LEU A 598 40.25 -2.05 -12.37
C LEU A 598 40.29 -0.53 -12.39
N VAL A 599 39.16 0.12 -12.09
CA VAL A 599 39.04 1.58 -12.09
C VAL A 599 38.91 2.09 -10.67
N SER A 600 39.72 3.09 -10.32
CA SER A 600 39.56 3.86 -9.07
C SER A 600 40.13 5.27 -9.25
N ARG A 601 39.74 6.23 -8.40
CA ARG A 601 40.25 7.62 -8.49
C ARG A 601 41.78 7.72 -8.44
N ARG A 602 42.43 6.86 -7.64
CA ARG A 602 43.90 6.86 -7.43
C ARG A 602 44.65 5.94 -8.42
N GLY A 603 43.95 5.08 -9.16
CA GLY A 603 44.61 4.10 -10.03
C GLY A 603 45.67 3.27 -9.30
N LEU A 604 46.89 3.23 -9.85
CA LEU A 604 48.04 2.53 -9.26
C LEU A 604 48.59 3.21 -7.99
N ASP A 605 48.27 4.49 -7.75
CA ASP A 605 48.67 5.20 -6.53
C ASP A 605 47.81 4.81 -5.30
N ALA A 606 46.81 3.93 -5.48
CA ALA A 606 46.06 3.39 -4.36
C ALA A 606 46.91 2.41 -3.53
N PRO A 607 46.85 2.45 -2.19
CA PRO A 607 47.54 1.48 -1.34
C PRO A 607 47.20 0.03 -1.73
N GLY A 608 48.23 -0.80 -1.93
CA GLY A 608 48.08 -2.22 -2.30
C GLY A 608 47.66 -2.50 -3.75
N ALA A 609 47.50 -1.48 -4.62
CA ALA A 609 47.06 -1.69 -6.00
C ALA A 609 48.09 -2.42 -6.87
N GLU A 610 49.38 -2.14 -6.68
CA GLU A 610 50.47 -2.82 -7.38
C GLU A 610 50.56 -4.30 -7.00
N ASP A 611 50.45 -4.62 -5.70
CA ASP A 611 50.43 -5.99 -5.20
C ASP A 611 49.22 -6.77 -5.73
N LEU A 612 48.04 -6.14 -5.73
CA LEU A 612 46.82 -6.72 -6.30
C LEU A 612 46.97 -6.98 -7.80
N ARG A 613 47.55 -6.04 -8.56
CA ARG A 613 47.82 -6.23 -9.99
C ARG A 613 48.75 -7.42 -10.24
N ALA A 614 49.83 -7.52 -9.46
CA ALA A 614 50.78 -8.63 -9.56
C ALA A 614 50.14 -9.97 -9.22
N GLU A 615 49.34 -10.02 -8.13
CA GLU A 615 48.58 -11.20 -7.71
C GLU A 615 47.65 -11.70 -8.83
N LEU A 616 46.80 -10.81 -9.35
CA LEU A 616 45.82 -11.15 -10.39
C LEU A 616 46.49 -11.56 -11.72
N THR A 617 47.62 -10.95 -12.06
CA THR A 617 48.42 -11.36 -13.23
C THR A 617 49.01 -12.75 -13.04
N GLY A 618 49.49 -13.06 -11.82
CA GLY A 618 49.97 -14.41 -11.47
C GLY A 618 48.90 -15.50 -11.53
N LEU A 619 47.63 -15.13 -11.39
CA LEU A 619 46.47 -16.02 -11.56
C LEU A 619 46.05 -16.21 -13.04
N GLY A 620 46.71 -15.53 -13.98
CA GLY A 620 46.55 -15.73 -15.43
C GLY A 620 45.66 -14.71 -16.15
N ALA A 621 45.12 -13.70 -15.47
CA ALA A 621 44.35 -12.63 -16.10
C ALA A 621 45.25 -11.49 -16.59
N ARG A 622 44.93 -10.87 -17.73
CA ARG A 622 45.49 -9.55 -18.08
C ARG A 622 44.88 -8.51 -17.14
N VAL A 623 45.66 -7.59 -16.57
CA VAL A 623 45.14 -6.58 -15.64
C VAL A 623 45.54 -5.17 -16.08
N THR A 624 44.53 -4.32 -16.26
CA THR A 624 44.71 -2.88 -16.47
C THR A 624 44.16 -2.14 -15.25
N VAL A 625 44.97 -1.27 -14.64
CA VAL A 625 44.53 -0.40 -13.54
C VAL A 625 44.49 1.03 -14.05
N ALA A 626 43.32 1.65 -14.06
CA ALA A 626 43.11 3.01 -14.58
C ALA A 626 42.69 3.98 -13.46
N ALA A 627 43.32 5.15 -13.46
CA ALA A 627 42.92 6.27 -12.61
C ALA A 627 41.74 7.00 -13.27
N CYS A 628 40.56 6.92 -12.67
CA CYS A 628 39.36 7.60 -13.17
C CYS A 628 38.34 7.77 -12.04
N ASP A 629 37.77 8.98 -11.95
CA ASP A 629 36.54 9.22 -11.21
C ASP A 629 35.36 8.75 -12.06
N VAL A 630 34.66 7.72 -11.60
CA VAL A 630 33.54 7.12 -12.34
C VAL A 630 32.33 8.03 -12.47
N SER A 631 32.28 9.11 -11.69
CA SER A 631 31.26 10.14 -11.81
C SER A 631 31.62 11.24 -12.82
N ASP A 632 32.85 11.23 -13.35
CA ASP A 632 33.23 12.01 -14.52
C ASP A 632 32.95 11.20 -15.78
N ARG A 633 31.86 11.55 -16.46
CA ARG A 633 31.36 10.83 -17.64
C ARG A 633 32.36 10.82 -18.79
N ASP A 634 33.08 11.93 -19.02
CA ASP A 634 34.01 12.06 -20.13
C ASP A 634 35.30 11.28 -19.87
N ALA A 635 35.81 11.35 -18.63
CA ALA A 635 36.94 10.53 -18.21
C ALA A 635 36.61 9.03 -18.28
N LEU A 636 35.40 8.64 -17.84
CA LEU A 636 34.94 7.26 -17.93
C LEU A 636 34.80 6.80 -19.38
N ALA A 637 34.25 7.64 -20.28
CA ALA A 637 34.17 7.35 -21.70
C ALA A 637 35.56 7.12 -22.32
N ALA A 638 36.56 7.92 -21.94
CA ALA A 638 37.94 7.74 -22.39
C ALA A 638 38.54 6.40 -21.92
N VAL A 639 38.27 5.99 -20.68
CA VAL A 639 38.69 4.69 -20.14
C VAL A 639 38.02 3.53 -20.90
N LEU A 640 36.73 3.65 -21.21
CA LEU A 640 35.97 2.64 -21.96
C LEU A 640 36.45 2.54 -23.41
N ALA A 641 36.78 3.66 -24.06
CA ALA A 641 37.31 3.69 -25.42
C ALA A 641 38.72 3.06 -25.54
N ALA A 642 39.47 3.00 -24.43
CA ALA A 642 40.78 2.36 -24.38
C ALA A 642 40.72 0.82 -24.20
N VAL A 643 39.53 0.22 -24.10
CA VAL A 643 39.38 -1.23 -23.99
C VAL A 643 39.85 -1.91 -25.30
N PRO A 644 40.79 -2.89 -25.23
CA PRO A 644 41.31 -3.53 -26.43
C PRO A 644 40.23 -4.27 -27.24
N PRO A 645 40.15 -4.09 -28.57
CA PRO A 645 39.19 -4.78 -29.42
C PRO A 645 39.29 -6.31 -29.35
N GLU A 646 40.47 -6.87 -29.03
CA GLU A 646 40.69 -8.32 -28.89
C GLU A 646 39.98 -8.90 -27.66
N HIS A 647 39.69 -8.05 -26.67
CA HIS A 647 38.98 -8.40 -25.44
C HIS A 647 37.87 -7.37 -25.19
N PRO A 648 36.75 -7.42 -25.92
CA PRO A 648 35.69 -6.41 -25.78
C PRO A 648 35.12 -6.38 -24.36
N LEU A 649 34.56 -5.24 -23.95
CA LEU A 649 33.87 -5.13 -22.66
C LEU A 649 32.62 -6.01 -22.66
N THR A 650 32.58 -6.98 -21.74
CA THR A 650 31.49 -7.97 -21.65
C THR A 650 30.76 -7.94 -20.32
N ALA A 651 31.35 -7.33 -19.29
CA ALA A 651 30.68 -7.14 -18.01
C ALA A 651 31.17 -5.91 -17.25
N VAL A 652 30.26 -5.35 -16.43
CA VAL A 652 30.53 -4.25 -15.52
C VAL A 652 30.18 -4.68 -14.09
N VAL A 653 31.05 -4.37 -13.14
CA VAL A 653 30.85 -4.53 -11.70
C VAL A 653 31.08 -3.18 -11.03
N HIS A 654 30.03 -2.61 -10.45
CA HIS A 654 30.07 -1.32 -9.80
C HIS A 654 30.14 -1.45 -8.28
N THR A 655 31.34 -1.23 -7.70
CA THR A 655 31.58 -1.27 -6.25
C THR A 655 32.04 0.07 -5.68
N ALA A 656 32.07 1.13 -6.48
CA ALA A 656 32.53 2.45 -6.04
C ALA A 656 31.57 3.05 -5.02
N ALA A 657 32.10 3.49 -3.87
CA ALA A 657 31.34 4.13 -2.82
C ALA A 657 32.26 5.01 -1.97
N VAL A 658 31.66 6.01 -1.33
CA VAL A 658 32.25 6.81 -0.25
C VAL A 658 31.23 6.88 0.89
N LEU A 659 31.72 7.05 2.12
CA LEU A 659 30.87 7.29 3.30
C LEU A 659 31.16 8.68 3.82
N ASP A 660 30.11 9.35 4.28
CA ASP A 660 30.17 10.65 4.96
C ASP A 660 28.97 10.75 5.91
N ASP A 661 28.92 9.86 6.90
CA ASP A 661 27.75 9.73 7.77
C ASP A 661 27.40 11.07 8.47
N GLY A 662 26.10 11.35 8.57
CA GLY A 662 25.55 12.56 9.17
C GLY A 662 24.05 12.44 9.42
N LEU A 663 23.58 12.99 10.54
CA LEU A 663 22.15 13.01 10.86
C LEU A 663 21.39 13.94 9.91
N LEU A 664 20.12 13.62 9.65
CA LEU A 664 19.25 14.35 8.73
C LEU A 664 19.21 15.86 9.01
N GLY A 665 19.20 16.28 10.28
CA GLY A 665 19.18 17.70 10.66
C GLY A 665 20.48 18.47 10.37
N SER A 666 21.56 17.77 10.04
CA SER A 666 22.90 18.33 9.77
C SER A 666 23.39 18.07 8.34
N LEU A 667 22.64 17.31 7.55
CA LEU A 667 22.98 17.02 6.16
C LEU A 667 22.71 18.25 5.30
N THR A 668 23.69 18.61 4.47
CA THR A 668 23.56 19.67 3.47
C THR A 668 23.40 19.06 2.07
N PRO A 669 22.84 19.79 1.10
CA PRO A 669 22.76 19.35 -0.29
C PRO A 669 24.12 18.92 -0.86
N GLU A 670 25.20 19.61 -0.51
CA GLU A 670 26.55 19.29 -1.00
C GLU A 670 27.05 17.94 -0.47
N ARG A 671 26.81 17.63 0.81
CA ARG A 671 27.18 16.33 1.41
C ARG A 671 26.35 15.19 0.83
N LEU A 672 25.06 15.43 0.57
CA LEU A 672 24.17 14.48 -0.11
C LEU A 672 24.66 14.20 -1.54
N ALA A 673 24.94 15.26 -2.30
CA ALA A 673 25.42 15.17 -3.67
C ALA A 673 26.79 14.48 -3.76
N ALA A 674 27.72 14.79 -2.85
CA ALA A 674 29.06 14.21 -2.86
C ALA A 674 29.06 12.68 -2.73
N VAL A 675 28.23 12.12 -1.84
CA VAL A 675 28.11 10.66 -1.65
C VAL A 675 27.37 10.00 -2.82
N ASN A 676 26.24 10.57 -3.25
CA ASN A 676 25.43 10.00 -4.32
C ASN A 676 26.11 10.11 -5.69
N ARG A 677 26.89 11.16 -5.94
CA ARG A 677 27.66 11.34 -7.20
C ARG A 677 28.52 10.14 -7.52
N VAL A 678 29.24 9.59 -6.53
CA VAL A 678 30.15 8.45 -6.76
C VAL A 678 29.38 7.15 -7.04
N LYS A 679 28.32 6.89 -6.28
CA LYS A 679 27.55 5.64 -6.35
C LYS A 679 26.43 5.71 -7.40
N ALA A 680 25.41 6.55 -7.17
CA ALA A 680 24.30 6.70 -8.10
C ALA A 680 24.75 7.34 -9.44
N GLY A 681 25.49 8.46 -9.37
CA GLY A 681 25.98 9.15 -10.57
C GLY A 681 26.94 8.29 -11.40
N GLY A 682 27.87 7.58 -10.75
CA GLY A 682 28.77 6.64 -11.43
C GLY A 682 28.03 5.49 -12.10
N ALA A 683 27.01 4.92 -11.45
CA ALA A 683 26.19 3.86 -12.05
C ALA A 683 25.35 4.35 -13.23
N LEU A 684 24.82 5.58 -13.16
CA LEU A 684 24.10 6.21 -14.27
C LEU A 684 25.02 6.44 -15.47
N ALA A 685 26.21 7.01 -15.25
CA ALA A 685 27.21 7.20 -16.30
C ALA A 685 27.61 5.87 -16.96
N LEU A 686 27.83 4.82 -16.16
CA LEU A 686 28.07 3.47 -16.67
C LEU A 686 26.88 2.96 -17.48
N HIS A 687 25.64 3.18 -17.04
CA HIS A 687 24.46 2.78 -17.79
C HIS A 687 24.43 3.43 -19.17
N GLU A 688 24.51 4.76 -19.23
CA GLU A 688 24.46 5.55 -20.46
C GLU A 688 25.56 5.17 -21.47
N LEU A 689 26.80 5.02 -20.98
CA LEU A 689 27.95 4.72 -21.85
C LEU A 689 27.99 3.26 -22.32
N THR A 690 27.15 2.38 -21.78
CA THR A 690 27.17 0.94 -22.08
C THR A 690 25.86 0.40 -22.63
N VAL A 691 24.87 1.25 -22.93
CA VAL A 691 23.55 0.82 -23.48
C VAL A 691 23.72 -0.01 -24.76
N GLU A 692 24.57 0.44 -25.68
CA GLU A 692 24.78 -0.19 -26.99
C GLU A 692 25.83 -1.32 -26.97
N LEU A 693 26.43 -1.59 -25.80
CA LEU A 693 27.46 -2.63 -25.69
C LEU A 693 26.84 -3.99 -25.40
N PRO A 694 27.38 -5.09 -25.96
CA PRO A 694 26.86 -6.44 -25.77
C PRO A 694 27.27 -7.02 -24.40
N LEU A 695 26.90 -6.33 -23.32
CA LEU A 695 27.17 -6.79 -21.97
C LEU A 695 26.38 -8.06 -21.68
N THR A 696 27.02 -8.98 -20.97
CA THR A 696 26.40 -10.20 -20.41
C THR A 696 26.04 -10.03 -18.94
N ALA A 697 26.69 -9.09 -18.25
CA ALA A 697 26.41 -8.76 -16.86
C ALA A 697 26.65 -7.27 -16.56
N PHE A 698 25.77 -6.71 -15.73
CA PHE A 698 25.89 -5.36 -15.17
C PHE A 698 25.53 -5.43 -13.69
N VAL A 699 26.55 -5.53 -12.84
CA VAL A 699 26.39 -5.86 -11.42
C VAL A 699 26.55 -4.61 -10.58
N LEU A 700 25.57 -4.33 -9.74
CA LEU A 700 25.51 -3.16 -8.86
C LEU A 700 25.63 -3.58 -7.40
N PHE A 701 26.62 -3.05 -6.68
CA PHE A 701 26.78 -3.30 -5.26
C PHE A 701 25.97 -2.29 -4.45
N SER A 702 24.75 -2.70 -4.12
CA SER A 702 23.84 -2.01 -3.21
C SER A 702 24.10 -2.44 -1.76
N SER A 703 23.26 -2.02 -0.83
CA SER A 703 23.36 -2.27 0.60
C SER A 703 21.98 -2.47 1.20
N VAL A 704 21.86 -3.34 2.22
CA VAL A 704 20.62 -3.51 3.00
C VAL A 704 20.14 -2.18 3.62
N THR A 705 21.05 -1.23 3.83
CA THR A 705 20.73 0.12 4.34
C THR A 705 19.83 0.91 3.39
N GLY A 706 19.85 0.63 2.09
CA GLY A 706 18.90 1.20 1.12
C GLY A 706 17.48 0.62 1.20
N LEU A 707 17.26 -0.41 2.02
CA LEU A 707 15.96 -1.05 2.24
C LEU A 707 15.35 -0.65 3.59
N ILE A 708 16.11 -0.87 4.67
CA ILE A 708 15.61 -0.68 6.05
C ILE A 708 16.04 0.65 6.67
N GLY A 709 16.97 1.36 6.03
CA GLY A 709 17.64 2.53 6.58
C GLY A 709 18.67 2.20 7.66
N ASN A 710 19.53 3.16 7.94
CA ASN A 710 20.42 3.17 9.10
C ASN A 710 20.58 4.63 9.55
N PRO A 711 20.44 4.96 10.85
CA PRO A 711 20.71 6.30 11.33
C PRO A 711 22.07 6.82 10.84
N GLY A 712 22.16 8.12 10.58
CA GLY A 712 23.35 8.78 10.06
C GLY A 712 23.62 8.54 8.57
N GLN A 713 22.84 7.69 7.88
CA GLN A 713 23.13 7.30 6.49
C GLN A 713 22.15 7.89 5.47
N GLY A 714 21.60 9.07 5.76
CA GLY A 714 20.66 9.78 4.89
C GLY A 714 21.24 10.17 3.52
N ASN A 715 22.57 10.15 3.34
CA ASN A 715 23.26 10.37 2.07
C ASN A 715 23.79 9.09 1.40
N TYR A 716 23.87 7.98 2.12
CA TYR A 716 24.34 6.69 1.60
C TYR A 716 23.21 5.74 1.22
N ALA A 717 22.16 5.66 2.04
CA ALA A 717 20.99 4.79 1.79
C ALA A 717 20.27 5.14 0.46
N PRO A 718 20.03 6.42 0.11
CA PRO A 718 19.45 6.80 -1.18
C PRO A 718 20.20 6.21 -2.37
N GLY A 719 21.53 6.37 -2.42
CA GLY A 719 22.34 5.90 -3.52
C GLY A 719 22.25 4.39 -3.74
N ASN A 720 22.07 3.60 -2.67
CA ASN A 720 21.86 2.15 -2.75
C ASN A 720 20.47 1.79 -3.26
N ALA A 721 19.43 2.55 -2.90
CA ALA A 721 18.08 2.36 -3.45
C ALA A 721 17.96 2.84 -4.91
N PHE A 722 18.80 3.78 -5.35
CA PHE A 722 18.98 4.13 -6.77
C PHE A 722 19.61 2.98 -7.57
N LEU A 723 20.75 2.43 -7.13
CA LEU A 723 21.12 1.01 -7.21
C LEU A 723 20.24 0.06 -8.00
N ASP A 724 19.75 -0.89 -7.25
CA ASP A 724 18.35 -1.15 -7.14
C ASP A 724 17.45 -0.64 -8.28
N ALA A 725 16.89 0.57 -8.21
CA ALA A 725 15.92 1.05 -9.20
C ALA A 725 16.50 1.08 -10.63
N LEU A 726 17.79 1.38 -10.78
CA LEU A 726 18.51 1.34 -12.06
C LEU A 726 18.62 -0.09 -12.61
N ALA A 727 18.74 -1.11 -11.75
CA ALA A 727 18.72 -2.50 -12.19
C ALA A 727 17.36 -2.88 -12.80
N ASP A 728 16.25 -2.45 -12.18
CA ASP A 728 14.91 -2.68 -12.73
C ASP A 728 14.69 -1.88 -14.02
N HIS A 729 15.17 -0.62 -14.06
CA HIS A 729 15.15 0.22 -15.26
C HIS A 729 15.84 -0.48 -16.44
N ARG A 730 17.09 -0.92 -16.26
CA ARG A 730 17.85 -1.64 -17.29
C ARG A 730 17.14 -2.90 -17.77
N ARG A 731 16.57 -3.68 -16.85
CA ARG A 731 15.81 -4.89 -17.21
C ARG A 731 14.55 -4.58 -18.00
N SER A 732 13.87 -3.48 -17.70
CA SER A 732 12.72 -3.02 -18.48
C SER A 732 13.07 -2.63 -19.92
N LEU A 733 14.34 -2.32 -20.19
CA LEU A 733 14.90 -2.08 -21.53
C LEU A 733 15.47 -3.35 -22.19
N GLY A 734 15.34 -4.52 -21.55
CA GLY A 734 15.91 -5.78 -22.04
C GLY A 734 17.43 -5.92 -21.81
N LEU A 735 18.06 -4.98 -21.10
CA LEU A 735 19.49 -5.01 -20.80
C LEU A 735 19.77 -5.85 -19.54
N PRO A 736 20.93 -6.51 -19.41
CA PRO A 736 21.30 -7.21 -18.19
C PRO A 736 21.50 -6.21 -17.05
N ALA A 737 21.04 -6.59 -15.86
CA ALA A 737 21.36 -5.94 -14.60
C ALA A 737 21.10 -6.87 -13.41
N THR A 738 21.96 -6.78 -12.39
CA THR A 738 21.83 -7.46 -11.11
C THR A 738 22.26 -6.50 -10.02
N SER A 739 21.31 -6.04 -9.18
CA SER A 739 21.63 -5.32 -7.95
C SER A 739 21.57 -6.27 -6.77
N ILE A 740 22.64 -6.27 -5.97
CA ILE A 740 22.71 -7.04 -4.73
C ILE A 740 22.81 -6.08 -3.55
N ALA A 741 21.80 -6.09 -2.68
CA ALA A 741 21.81 -5.37 -1.42
C ALA A 741 22.55 -6.20 -0.37
N TRP A 742 23.81 -5.83 -0.11
CA TRP A 742 24.68 -6.57 0.79
C TRP A 742 24.45 -6.21 2.27
N GLY A 743 24.57 -7.20 3.14
CA GLY A 743 24.85 -7.02 4.56
C GLY A 743 26.34 -6.73 4.82
N HIS A 744 26.78 -6.88 6.07
CA HIS A 744 28.15 -6.59 6.48
C HIS A 744 29.16 -7.65 5.97
N TRP A 745 30.22 -7.24 5.27
CA TRP A 745 31.32 -8.11 4.85
C TRP A 745 32.46 -8.10 5.87
N ASP A 746 33.03 -9.28 6.14
CA ASP A 746 34.21 -9.43 7.00
C ASP A 746 35.48 -8.83 6.38
N GLY A 747 36.48 -8.52 7.22
CA GLY A 747 37.78 -7.97 6.80
C GLY A 747 37.84 -6.45 6.74
N GLU A 748 38.80 -5.86 6.01
CA GLU A 748 38.87 -4.41 5.77
C GLU A 748 37.78 -3.95 4.79
N GLY A 749 37.33 -2.70 4.85
CA GLY A 749 36.17 -2.22 4.08
C GLY A 749 36.00 -0.71 4.17
N ILE A 750 34.92 -0.18 3.61
CA ILE A 750 34.67 1.27 3.57
C ILE A 750 34.34 1.88 4.94
N ALA A 751 33.88 1.06 5.90
CA ALA A 751 33.55 1.47 7.26
C ALA A 751 34.73 1.24 8.22
N GLY A 752 34.98 2.22 9.11
CA GLY A 752 35.96 2.11 10.19
C GLY A 752 35.54 1.10 11.26
N GLU A 753 36.49 0.67 12.10
CA GLU A 753 36.32 -0.41 13.09
C GLU A 753 35.12 -0.20 14.03
N GLU A 754 34.95 1.01 14.58
CA GLU A 754 33.84 1.36 15.46
C GLU A 754 32.46 1.19 14.78
N ALA A 755 32.34 1.62 13.52
CA ALA A 755 31.12 1.45 12.73
C ALA A 755 30.81 -0.03 12.42
N ARG A 756 31.83 -0.86 12.27
CA ARG A 756 31.67 -2.32 12.08
C ARG A 756 31.12 -2.98 13.34
N GLU A 757 31.62 -2.60 14.51
CA GLU A 757 31.11 -3.12 15.78
C GLU A 757 29.67 -2.65 16.05
N GLY A 758 29.35 -1.41 15.68
CA GLY A 758 27.96 -0.91 15.66
C GLY A 758 27.02 -1.78 14.81
N LEU A 759 27.44 -2.17 13.59
CA LEU A 759 26.66 -3.05 12.71
C LEU A 759 26.45 -4.45 13.30
N ARG A 760 27.46 -5.01 13.98
CA ARG A 760 27.31 -6.31 14.66
C ARG A 760 26.26 -6.23 15.76
N ARG A 761 26.32 -5.20 16.60
CA ARG A 761 25.35 -4.96 17.69
C ARG A 761 23.94 -4.67 17.19
N SER A 762 23.79 -4.09 16.01
CA SER A 762 22.48 -3.80 15.41
C SER A 762 21.87 -4.96 14.61
N GLY A 763 22.47 -6.16 14.68
CA GLY A 763 21.92 -7.38 14.10
C GLY A 763 22.50 -7.74 12.72
N PHE A 764 23.63 -7.15 12.30
CA PHE A 764 24.30 -7.45 11.03
C PHE A 764 25.73 -7.98 11.25
N PRO A 765 25.89 -9.24 11.71
CA PRO A 765 27.20 -9.88 11.82
C PRO A 765 27.91 -10.01 10.47
N PRO A 766 29.26 -10.13 10.45
CA PRO A 766 30.02 -10.22 9.21
C PRO A 766 29.74 -11.51 8.44
N MET A 767 29.76 -11.37 7.11
CA MET A 767 29.70 -12.44 6.13
C MET A 767 31.09 -12.71 5.57
N ALA A 768 31.42 -14.00 5.39
CA ALA A 768 32.66 -14.41 4.74
C ALA A 768 32.66 -13.94 3.26
N PRO A 769 33.67 -13.16 2.82
CA PRO A 769 33.73 -12.62 1.46
C PRO A 769 33.65 -13.68 0.37
N ASP A 770 34.27 -14.84 0.56
CA ASP A 770 34.26 -15.92 -0.45
C ASP A 770 32.86 -16.46 -0.71
N LEU A 771 32.04 -16.62 0.33
CA LEU A 771 30.64 -17.03 0.22
C LEU A 771 29.82 -15.91 -0.43
N ALA A 772 30.02 -14.66 -0.02
CA ALA A 772 29.32 -13.52 -0.60
C ALA A 772 29.59 -13.40 -2.11
N VAL A 773 30.84 -13.58 -2.56
CA VAL A 773 31.15 -13.61 -4.00
C VAL A 773 30.48 -14.80 -4.71
N SER A 774 30.38 -15.97 -4.08
CA SER A 774 29.63 -17.10 -4.66
C SER A 774 28.14 -16.77 -4.83
N ALA A 775 27.53 -16.05 -3.88
CA ALA A 775 26.14 -15.58 -4.02
C ALA A 775 25.96 -14.61 -5.21
N LEU A 776 26.98 -13.78 -5.49
CA LEU A 776 27.00 -12.91 -6.67
C LEU A 776 27.03 -13.73 -7.95
N GLU A 777 27.93 -14.70 -8.06
CA GLU A 777 28.03 -15.57 -9.25
C GLU A 777 26.70 -16.28 -9.53
N GLU A 778 26.07 -16.84 -8.49
CA GLU A 778 24.75 -17.47 -8.58
C GLU A 778 23.65 -16.50 -9.03
N ALA A 779 23.66 -15.26 -8.52
CA ALA A 779 22.66 -14.26 -8.86
C ALA A 779 22.77 -13.83 -10.33
N VAL A 780 24.00 -13.60 -10.81
CA VAL A 780 24.27 -13.23 -12.20
C VAL A 780 23.90 -14.36 -13.15
N ALA A 781 24.35 -15.58 -12.87
CA ALA A 781 24.06 -16.73 -13.72
C ALA A 781 22.57 -17.11 -13.72
N GLY A 782 21.89 -16.94 -12.59
CA GLY A 782 20.45 -17.15 -12.47
C GLY A 782 19.60 -16.03 -13.08
N GLY A 783 20.21 -14.99 -13.66
CA GLY A 783 19.49 -13.85 -14.26
C GLY A 783 18.69 -13.04 -13.25
N GLN A 784 19.07 -13.04 -11.98
CA GLN A 784 18.35 -12.34 -10.92
C GLN A 784 18.58 -10.83 -11.02
N THR A 785 17.49 -10.05 -11.10
CA THR A 785 17.58 -8.58 -11.12
C THR A 785 17.90 -8.02 -9.74
N ARG A 786 17.20 -8.49 -8.71
CA ARG A 786 17.31 -8.02 -7.33
C ARG A 786 17.55 -9.18 -6.39
N LEU A 787 18.53 -9.03 -5.50
CA LEU A 787 18.77 -9.96 -4.42
C LEU A 787 19.23 -9.20 -3.18
N VAL A 788 18.80 -9.64 -2.01
CA VAL A 788 19.37 -9.21 -0.73
C VAL A 788 20.20 -10.37 -0.21
N VAL A 789 21.46 -10.10 0.11
CA VAL A 789 22.37 -11.10 0.72
C VAL A 789 22.91 -10.51 2.01
N ALA A 790 22.34 -10.95 3.13
CA ALA A 790 22.71 -10.47 4.45
C ALA A 790 22.62 -11.60 5.47
N ARG A 791 23.68 -11.77 6.25
CA ARG A 791 23.60 -12.48 7.52
C ARG A 791 22.99 -11.51 8.53
N ALA A 792 21.71 -11.69 8.83
CA ALA A 792 20.94 -10.77 9.66
C ALA A 792 20.27 -11.51 10.81
N ASP A 793 20.35 -10.92 12.01
CA ASP A 793 19.51 -11.24 13.14
C ASP A 793 18.30 -10.30 13.13
N TRP A 794 17.24 -10.74 12.44
CA TRP A 794 16.02 -9.94 12.29
C TRP A 794 15.28 -9.74 13.61
N ALA A 795 15.46 -10.61 14.60
CA ALA A 795 14.86 -10.41 15.91
C ALA A 795 15.48 -9.19 16.60
N THR A 796 16.80 -9.03 16.53
CA THR A 796 17.51 -7.84 17.03
C THR A 796 17.07 -6.57 16.29
N VAL A 797 16.92 -6.62 14.96
CA VAL A 797 16.44 -5.48 14.15
C VAL A 797 15.02 -5.08 14.54
N LEU A 798 14.10 -6.05 14.65
CA LEU A 798 12.69 -5.83 14.99
C LEU A 798 12.49 -5.37 16.44
N ALA A 799 13.38 -5.76 17.35
CA ALA A 799 13.35 -5.31 18.73
C ALA A 799 13.58 -3.80 18.87
N VAL A 800 14.30 -3.18 17.93
CA VAL A 800 14.53 -1.72 17.93
C VAL A 800 13.27 -0.96 17.52
N ARG A 801 12.64 -1.39 16.41
CA ARG A 801 11.39 -0.80 15.93
C ARG A 801 10.62 -1.81 15.07
N PRO A 802 9.27 -1.80 15.11
CA PRO A 802 8.46 -2.52 14.14
C PRO A 802 8.80 -2.07 12.72
N HIS A 803 8.87 -3.02 11.79
CA HIS A 803 9.14 -2.73 10.39
C HIS A 803 8.16 -3.51 9.50
N PRO A 804 7.14 -2.86 8.89
CA PRO A 804 6.14 -3.55 8.06
C PRO A 804 6.76 -4.35 6.90
N LEU A 805 7.84 -3.85 6.31
CA LEU A 805 8.67 -4.58 5.32
C LEU A 805 9.06 -5.99 5.79
N LEU A 806 9.39 -6.17 7.08
CA LEU A 806 9.91 -7.41 7.64
C LEU A 806 8.81 -8.34 8.19
N ALA A 807 7.54 -7.95 8.09
CA ALA A 807 6.41 -8.65 8.72
C ALA A 807 6.21 -10.11 8.24
N GLU A 808 6.73 -10.48 7.08
CA GLU A 808 6.64 -11.84 6.55
C GLU A 808 7.82 -12.76 6.94
N LEU A 809 8.82 -12.22 7.63
CA LEU A 809 9.95 -13.02 8.11
C LEU A 809 9.52 -13.95 9.27
N PRO A 810 10.12 -15.15 9.39
CA PRO A 810 9.80 -16.09 10.47
C PRO A 810 9.89 -15.47 11.87
N GLU A 811 10.91 -14.65 12.12
CA GLU A 811 11.18 -13.96 13.38
C GLU A 811 10.05 -12.97 13.73
N ALA A 812 9.58 -12.20 12.74
CA ALA A 812 8.47 -11.26 12.92
C ALA A 812 7.16 -11.99 13.28
N ARG A 813 6.90 -13.14 12.65
CA ARG A 813 5.72 -13.96 12.93
C ARG A 813 5.78 -14.63 14.30
N ALA A 814 6.97 -15.05 14.73
CA ALA A 814 7.19 -15.61 16.06
C ALA A 814 6.99 -14.56 17.17
N ALA A 815 7.34 -13.30 16.89
CA ALA A 815 7.12 -12.17 17.78
C ALA A 815 5.68 -11.63 17.78
N ALA A 816 4.79 -12.12 16.90
CA ALA A 816 3.43 -11.61 16.79
C ALA A 816 2.56 -12.02 18.01
N PRO A 817 1.59 -11.20 18.45
CA PRO A 817 0.92 -11.31 19.75
C PRO A 817 0.06 -12.58 19.98
N GLY A 818 0.03 -13.54 19.05
CA GLY A 818 -0.74 -14.79 19.16
C GLY A 818 0.07 -16.04 19.51
N ALA A 819 1.40 -15.96 19.62
CA ALA A 819 2.27 -17.12 19.81
C ALA A 819 2.99 -17.19 21.18
N ALA A 820 2.78 -16.21 22.07
CA ALA A 820 3.32 -16.22 23.41
C ALA A 820 2.21 -16.46 24.44
N GLU A 821 2.12 -17.70 24.93
CA GLU A 821 1.74 -17.89 26.33
C GLU A 821 2.70 -17.06 27.18
N THR A 822 2.16 -16.05 27.86
CA THR A 822 2.72 -15.39 29.06
C THR A 822 4.22 -15.52 29.23
N HIS A 823 5.00 -14.78 28.45
CA HIS A 823 6.34 -14.37 28.85
C HIS A 823 6.24 -12.89 29.20
N GLY A 824 6.36 -12.62 30.51
CA GLY A 824 5.99 -11.37 31.13
C GLY A 824 6.59 -10.16 30.42
N GLY A 825 5.70 -9.30 29.90
CA GLY A 825 6.09 -7.94 29.57
C GLY A 825 6.71 -7.31 30.80
N GLU A 826 7.87 -6.69 30.63
CA GLU A 826 8.39 -5.80 31.66
C GLU A 826 7.30 -4.81 32.04
N PRO A 827 7.13 -4.49 33.34
CA PRO A 827 6.06 -3.61 33.78
C PRO A 827 6.14 -2.26 33.07
N ASP A 828 4.99 -1.72 32.67
CA ASP A 828 4.81 -0.32 32.27
C ASP A 828 5.60 0.58 33.23
N LEU A 829 6.77 1.07 32.78
CA LEU A 829 7.72 1.82 33.59
C LEU A 829 7.05 3.03 34.27
N PRO A 830 6.17 3.80 33.59
CA PRO A 830 5.28 4.78 34.22
C PRO A 830 4.50 4.23 35.42
N ALA A 831 3.76 3.14 35.27
CA ALA A 831 2.99 2.53 36.36
C ALA A 831 3.88 2.04 37.51
N ARG A 832 5.06 1.50 37.19
CA ARG A 832 6.04 1.04 38.18
C ARG A 832 6.62 2.21 38.97
N LEU A 833 6.96 3.31 38.30
CA LEU A 833 7.47 4.52 38.96
C LEU A 833 6.38 5.21 39.81
N ALA A 834 5.13 5.24 39.35
CA ALA A 834 4.02 5.82 40.11
C ALA A 834 3.83 5.16 41.48
N GLY A 835 4.03 3.84 41.56
CA GLY A 835 3.92 3.05 42.80
C GLY A 835 5.10 3.17 43.78
N LEU A 836 6.21 3.80 43.39
CA LEU A 836 7.41 3.94 44.24
C LEU A 836 7.42 5.27 45.02
N PRO A 837 8.05 5.34 46.21
CA PRO A 837 8.38 6.59 46.88
C PRO A 837 9.32 7.48 46.04
N GLU A 838 9.21 8.81 46.19
CA GLU A 838 9.99 9.80 45.41
C GLU A 838 11.51 9.53 45.34
N PRO A 839 12.21 9.17 46.45
CA PRO A 839 13.64 8.87 46.39
C PRO A 839 13.96 7.59 45.59
N GLU A 840 13.05 6.61 45.62
CA GLU A 840 13.22 5.32 44.94
C GLU A 840 12.90 5.40 43.44
N ARG A 841 12.02 6.32 43.03
CA ARG A 841 11.74 6.66 41.62
C ARG A 841 13.00 7.12 40.90
N ARG A 842 13.68 8.12 41.47
CA ARG A 842 14.91 8.70 40.88
C ARG A 842 16.02 7.67 40.79
N GLN A 843 16.20 6.85 41.84
CA GLN A 843 17.25 5.84 41.84
C GLN A 843 17.00 4.74 40.79
N THR A 844 15.75 4.31 40.63
CA THR A 844 15.37 3.29 39.65
C THR A 844 15.61 3.79 38.22
N LEU A 845 15.21 5.03 37.93
CA LEU A 845 15.40 5.64 36.62
C LEU A 845 16.89 5.91 36.32
N ARG A 846 17.67 6.30 37.33
CA ARG A 846 19.13 6.47 37.22
C ARG A 846 19.84 5.16 36.87
N VAL A 847 19.48 4.05 37.50
CA VAL A 847 20.05 2.72 37.18
C VAL A 847 19.73 2.34 35.73
N LEU A 848 18.48 2.56 35.30
CA LEU A 848 18.03 2.27 33.94
C LEU A 848 18.77 3.13 32.91
N VAL A 849 18.82 4.45 33.10
CA VAL A 849 19.50 5.37 32.17
C VAL A 849 20.99 5.02 32.06
N ARG A 850 21.68 4.72 33.17
CA ARG A 850 23.09 4.29 33.15
C ARG A 850 23.30 2.97 32.41
N ALA A 851 22.38 2.01 32.56
CA ALA A 851 22.46 0.75 31.82
C ALA A 851 22.31 0.97 30.31
N GLU A 852 21.38 1.83 29.89
CA GLU A 852 21.21 2.16 28.47
C GLU A 852 22.41 2.90 27.88
N ILE A 853 22.99 3.84 28.62
CA ILE A 853 24.21 4.55 28.24
C ILE A 853 25.38 3.57 28.07
N ALA A 854 25.59 2.67 29.03
CA ALA A 854 26.62 1.65 28.94
C ALA A 854 26.43 0.74 27.72
N GLY A 855 25.19 0.34 27.42
CA GLY A 855 24.86 -0.48 26.25
C GLY A 855 25.09 0.22 24.90
N VAL A 856 24.92 1.55 24.84
CA VAL A 856 25.20 2.35 23.64
C VAL A 856 26.71 2.53 23.45
N LEU A 857 27.43 2.90 24.51
CA LEU A 857 28.88 3.14 24.46
C LEU A 857 29.73 1.86 24.48
N GLY A 858 29.13 0.70 24.73
CA GLY A 858 29.85 -0.57 24.78
C GLY A 858 30.65 -0.78 26.07
N TYR A 859 30.28 -0.12 27.16
CA TYR A 859 30.89 -0.36 28.47
C TYR A 859 30.47 -1.72 29.02
N GLY A 860 31.38 -2.37 29.76
CA GLY A 860 31.11 -3.68 30.37
C GLY A 860 30.09 -3.60 31.51
N SER A 861 29.89 -2.42 32.08
CA SER A 861 28.96 -2.20 33.18
C SER A 861 28.38 -0.77 33.24
N ALA A 862 27.17 -0.65 33.81
CA ALA A 862 26.56 0.65 34.13
C ALA A 862 27.34 1.45 35.20
N ALA A 863 28.25 0.81 35.93
CA ALA A 863 29.08 1.44 36.96
C ALA A 863 30.13 2.38 36.35
N GLU A 864 30.53 2.15 35.10
CA GLU A 864 31.52 2.95 34.36
C GLU A 864 30.96 4.30 33.87
N VAL A 865 29.65 4.50 33.89
CA VAL A 865 28.99 5.75 33.49
C VAL A 865 29.04 6.78 34.63
N ASP A 866 29.56 7.98 34.37
CA ASP A 866 29.55 9.08 35.33
C ASP A 866 28.29 9.94 35.15
N ASP A 867 27.51 10.11 36.22
CA ASP A 867 26.23 10.80 36.18
C ASP A 867 26.32 12.31 35.97
N ASN A 868 27.47 12.91 36.31
CA ASN A 868 27.66 14.37 36.23
C ASN A 868 28.55 14.78 35.07
N ARG A 869 29.24 13.83 34.44
CA ARG A 869 30.08 14.10 33.26
C ARG A 869 29.20 14.30 32.03
N GLY A 870 29.53 15.31 31.22
CA GLY A 870 28.79 15.59 30.00
C GLY A 870 28.83 14.42 29.01
N PHE A 871 27.73 14.16 28.30
CA PHE A 871 27.65 13.05 27.34
C PHE A 871 28.78 13.08 26.30
N ARG A 872 29.12 14.27 25.77
CA ARG A 872 30.24 14.44 24.81
C ARG A 872 31.58 13.98 25.37
N ASP A 873 31.86 14.31 26.63
CA ASP A 873 33.12 13.94 27.28
C ASP A 873 33.19 12.44 27.61
N GLN A 874 32.04 11.75 27.61
CA GLN A 874 31.93 10.29 27.78
C GLN A 874 31.97 9.52 26.45
N GLY A 875 32.12 10.23 25.31
CA GLY A 875 32.23 9.60 23.99
C GLY A 875 30.91 9.53 23.20
N PHE A 876 29.87 10.26 23.61
CA PHE A 876 28.67 10.36 22.79
C PHE A 876 28.93 11.14 21.50
N THR A 877 28.64 10.48 20.38
CA THR A 877 28.46 11.09 19.07
C THR A 877 26.98 11.40 18.81
N SER A 878 26.68 12.21 17.80
CA SER A 878 25.30 12.50 17.38
C SER A 878 24.51 11.21 17.06
N LEU A 879 25.18 10.17 16.52
CA LEU A 879 24.57 8.88 16.22
C LEU A 879 24.17 8.12 17.49
N SER A 880 25.09 8.02 18.46
CA SER A 880 24.86 7.35 19.74
C SER A 880 23.76 8.02 20.57
N ALA A 881 23.58 9.34 20.42
CA ALA A 881 22.50 10.08 21.07
C ALA A 881 21.11 9.67 20.54
N VAL A 882 20.97 9.49 19.21
CA VAL A 882 19.73 8.99 18.60
C VAL A 882 19.46 7.55 19.03
N GLU A 883 20.49 6.72 19.12
CA GLU A 883 20.35 5.34 19.59
C GLU A 883 19.86 5.28 21.05
N LEU A 884 20.46 6.07 21.96
CA LEU A 884 20.04 6.17 23.35
C LEU A 884 18.57 6.63 23.45
N ARG A 885 18.20 7.67 22.70
CA ARG A 885 16.81 8.14 22.65
C ARG A 885 15.84 7.04 22.19
N ASN A 886 16.19 6.29 21.14
CA ASN A 886 15.35 5.20 20.62
C ASN A 886 15.11 4.11 21.67
N ARG A 887 16.15 3.76 22.44
CA ARG A 887 16.06 2.81 23.54
C ARG A 887 15.17 3.33 24.68
N LEU A 888 15.34 4.60 25.06
CA LEU A 888 14.53 5.24 26.10
C LEU A 888 13.06 5.38 25.71
N ASN A 889 12.72 5.76 24.47
CA ASN A 889 11.34 5.79 23.97
C ASN A 889 10.63 4.44 24.15
N ARG A 890 11.34 3.33 23.91
CA ARG A 890 10.80 1.97 24.05
C ARG A 890 10.48 1.63 25.50
N LEU A 891 11.39 1.94 26.41
CA LEU A 891 11.24 1.64 27.85
C LEU A 891 10.20 2.53 28.51
N THR A 892 10.07 3.77 28.05
CA THR A 892 9.19 4.77 28.65
C THR A 892 7.80 4.82 28.02
N GLY A 893 7.64 4.34 26.78
CA GLY A 893 6.40 4.48 26.01
C GLY A 893 6.04 5.93 25.66
N LYS A 894 6.97 6.88 25.85
CA LYS A 894 6.76 8.32 25.59
C LYS A 894 7.58 8.78 24.38
N PRO A 895 7.08 9.74 23.57
CA PRO A 895 7.86 10.34 22.51
C PRO A 895 8.87 11.35 23.09
N LEU A 896 10.15 10.99 23.11
CA LEU A 896 11.24 11.89 23.49
C LEU A 896 11.85 12.59 22.27
N PRO A 897 12.21 13.88 22.38
CA PRO A 897 12.78 14.66 21.28
C PRO A 897 14.16 14.13 20.85
N SER A 898 14.54 14.37 19.59
CA SER A 898 15.86 14.00 19.06
C SER A 898 17.01 14.83 19.66
N THR A 899 16.70 15.98 20.26
CA THR A 899 17.63 16.87 20.96
C THR A 899 17.88 16.50 22.42
N LEU A 900 17.25 15.43 22.93
CA LEU A 900 17.24 15.03 24.35
C LEU A 900 18.62 15.08 25.03
N VAL A 901 19.65 14.52 24.40
CA VAL A 901 21.02 14.46 24.96
C VAL A 901 21.72 15.83 24.97
N PHE A 902 21.27 16.77 24.13
CA PHE A 902 21.78 18.13 24.07
C PHE A 902 21.04 19.06 25.04
N ASP A 903 19.74 18.88 25.18
CA ASP A 903 18.90 19.64 26.10
C ASP A 903 19.21 19.26 27.57
N TYR A 904 19.56 17.99 27.79
CA TYR A 904 19.93 17.44 29.09
C TYR A 904 21.32 16.80 29.01
N PRO A 905 22.40 17.61 29.12
CA PRO A 905 23.76 17.22 28.72
C PRO A 905 24.47 16.24 29.67
N THR A 906 23.85 15.85 30.78
CA THR A 906 24.39 14.89 31.75
C THR A 906 23.38 13.76 32.03
N PRO A 907 23.83 12.53 32.36
CA PRO A 907 22.91 11.46 32.72
C PRO A 907 21.98 11.81 33.89
N ALA A 908 22.48 12.55 34.90
CA ALA A 908 21.65 13.05 35.99
C ALA A 908 20.54 14.01 35.51
N GLY A 909 20.89 14.97 34.63
CA GLY A 909 19.90 15.90 34.06
C GLY A 909 18.86 15.18 33.20
N LEU A 910 19.26 14.13 32.49
CA LEU A 910 18.36 13.30 31.70
C LEU A 910 17.37 12.52 32.57
N VAL A 911 17.83 11.96 33.69
CA VAL A 911 16.96 11.28 34.68
C VAL A 911 15.91 12.25 35.21
N ASP A 912 16.29 13.48 35.53
CA ASP A 912 15.38 14.48 36.08
C ASP A 912 14.30 14.88 35.08
N HIS A 913 14.67 15.05 33.80
CA HIS A 913 13.70 15.29 32.75
C HIS A 913 12.74 14.11 32.54
N LEU A 914 13.26 12.89 32.48
CA LEU A 914 12.43 11.69 32.29
C LEU A 914 11.45 11.49 33.45
N LEU A 915 11.82 11.83 34.69
CA LEU A 915 10.87 11.83 35.81
C LEU A 915 9.70 12.77 35.55
N HIS A 916 9.97 14.00 35.10
CA HIS A 916 8.93 14.98 34.79
C HIS A 916 8.02 14.54 33.63
N VAL A 917 8.60 13.92 32.59
CA VAL A 917 7.83 13.42 31.42
C VAL A 917 6.95 12.21 31.77
N LEU A 918 7.44 11.33 32.65
CA LEU A 918 6.73 10.10 33.02
C LEU A 918 5.71 10.29 34.14
N LEU A 919 5.97 11.24 35.04
CA LEU A 919 5.14 11.59 36.18
C LEU A 919 4.93 13.12 36.18
N PRO A 920 4.12 13.65 35.26
CA PRO A 920 3.81 15.08 35.27
C PRO A 920 3.16 15.43 36.61
N ASP A 921 3.67 16.47 37.27
CA ASP A 921 3.04 17.03 38.46
C ASP A 921 1.61 17.47 38.10
N PRO A 922 0.63 17.37 39.03
CA PRO A 922 -0.66 18.01 38.83
C PRO A 922 -0.41 19.48 38.50
N GLU A 923 -1.06 19.99 37.43
CA GLU A 923 -0.88 21.36 36.96
C GLU A 923 -0.79 22.33 38.14
N PRO A 924 0.24 23.21 38.21
CA PRO A 924 0.32 24.17 39.28
C PRO A 924 -0.95 25.04 39.22
N PRO A 925 -1.70 25.17 40.32
CA PRO A 925 -2.90 25.98 40.33
C PRO A 925 -2.53 27.40 39.87
N VAL A 926 -3.37 28.02 39.04
CA VAL A 926 -3.21 29.39 38.52
C VAL A 926 -2.76 30.37 39.62
N ALA A 927 -3.17 30.14 40.87
CA ALA A 927 -2.74 30.86 42.06
C ALA A 927 -1.21 30.91 42.30
N ALA A 928 -0.46 29.85 41.97
CA ALA A 928 1.00 29.81 42.12
C ALA A 928 1.73 30.60 41.03
N VAL A 929 1.16 30.67 39.83
CA VAL A 929 1.65 31.51 38.72
C VAL A 929 1.40 32.98 39.05
N LEU A 930 0.20 33.30 39.54
CA LEU A 930 -0.16 34.64 40.00
C LEU A 930 0.73 35.12 41.16
N ALA A 931 1.00 34.28 42.15
CA ALA A 931 1.90 34.64 43.25
C ALA A 931 3.33 34.98 42.80
N LYS A 932 3.85 34.30 41.77
CA LYS A 932 5.17 34.64 41.18
C LYS A 932 5.13 35.93 40.35
N LEU A 933 4.00 36.24 39.72
CA LEU A 933 3.79 37.51 39.03
C LEU A 933 3.71 38.68 40.03
N ASP A 934 3.04 38.47 41.17
CA ASP A 934 3.00 39.44 42.28
C ASP A 934 4.40 39.72 42.85
N GLU A 935 5.23 38.69 43.02
CA GLU A 935 6.65 38.85 43.42
C GLU A 935 7.47 39.63 42.37
N LEU A 936 7.24 39.36 41.08
CA LEU A 936 7.89 40.07 39.98
C LEU A 936 7.45 41.55 39.93
N GLU A 937 6.17 41.82 40.16
CA GLU A 937 5.60 43.17 40.21
C GLU A 937 6.18 43.96 41.39
N ALA A 938 6.33 43.32 42.55
CA ALA A 938 6.99 43.92 43.72
C ALA A 938 8.47 44.26 43.43
N LEU A 939 9.22 43.37 42.77
CA LEU A 939 10.61 43.60 42.37
C LEU A 939 10.76 44.72 41.32
N LEU A 940 9.79 44.85 40.40
CA LEU A 940 9.77 45.94 39.41
C LEU A 940 9.39 47.30 40.04
N GLY A 941 8.61 47.28 41.11
CA GLY A 941 8.27 48.45 41.93
C GLY A 941 9.47 49.04 42.68
N GLU A 942 10.44 48.20 43.07
CA GLU A 942 11.73 48.62 43.63
C GLU A 942 12.72 49.05 42.51
N ALA A 943 12.41 50.19 41.90
CA ALA A 943 13.29 51.02 41.05
C ALA A 943 14.30 50.29 40.14
N VAL A 944 13.84 49.75 39.00
CA VAL A 944 14.72 49.43 37.86
C VAL A 944 15.50 50.70 37.44
N PRO A 945 16.86 50.66 37.41
CA PRO A 945 17.68 51.78 36.98
C PRO A 945 17.28 52.28 35.59
N PRO A 946 17.34 53.60 35.30
CA PRO A 946 16.89 54.15 34.01
C PRO A 946 17.57 53.52 32.79
N SER A 947 18.80 53.00 32.93
CA SER A 947 19.55 52.33 31.86
C SER A 947 18.97 50.98 31.45
N ASP A 948 18.22 50.32 32.35
CA ASP A 948 17.82 48.91 32.18
C ASP A 948 16.30 48.77 31.97
N ARG A 949 15.56 49.88 32.07
CA ARG A 949 14.10 49.92 31.89
C ARG A 949 13.66 49.46 30.51
N GLU A 950 14.40 49.83 29.47
CA GLU A 950 14.05 49.46 28.09
C GLU A 950 14.19 47.95 27.87
N ALA A 951 15.25 47.33 28.42
CA ALA A 951 15.43 45.88 28.39
C ALA A 951 14.38 45.12 29.23
N ALA A 952 13.98 45.66 30.38
CA ALA A 952 12.93 45.09 31.22
C ALA A 952 11.55 45.15 30.53
N VAL A 953 11.20 46.28 29.92
CA VAL A 953 9.96 46.45 29.15
C VAL A 953 9.93 45.50 27.94
N ASP A 954 11.06 45.33 27.25
CA ASP A 954 11.14 44.43 26.10
C ASP A 954 11.10 42.93 26.50
N ARG A 955 11.49 42.59 27.73
CA ARG A 955 11.31 41.24 28.29
C ARG A 955 9.86 41.00 28.71
N LEU A 956 9.22 41.99 29.33
CA LEU A 956 7.81 41.93 29.72
C LEU A 956 6.89 41.84 28.51
N ARG A 957 7.17 42.59 27.44
CA ARG A 957 6.41 42.52 26.18
C ARG A 957 6.46 41.13 25.56
N ARG A 958 7.64 40.48 25.54
CA ARG A 958 7.79 39.08 25.12
C ARG A 958 7.03 38.10 26.02
N LEU A 959 6.98 38.34 27.33
CA LEU A 959 6.14 37.55 28.24
C LEU A 959 4.64 37.76 27.96
N THR A 960 4.23 38.96 27.57
CA THR A 960 2.84 39.24 27.17
C THR A 960 2.51 38.61 25.82
N GLU A 961 3.45 38.55 24.88
CA GLU A 961 3.32 37.84 23.60
C GLU A 961 3.23 36.32 23.78
N ILE A 962 3.88 35.76 24.81
CA ILE A 962 3.73 34.34 25.19
C ILE A 962 2.37 34.06 25.83
N LEU A 963 1.79 35.05 26.52
CA LEU A 963 0.49 34.94 27.21
C LEU A 963 -0.70 35.37 26.35
N GLY A 964 -0.45 35.99 25.19
CA GLY A 964 -1.48 36.64 24.37
C GLY A 964 -1.59 36.01 22.99
N ASP A 965 -2.45 35.00 22.87
CA ASP A 965 -3.28 34.80 21.67
C ASP A 965 -4.66 34.23 22.05
N ASP A 966 -5.34 34.92 22.97
CA ASP A 966 -6.78 34.80 23.21
C ASP A 966 -7.25 36.13 23.82
N SER A 967 -7.44 37.15 22.96
CA SER A 967 -8.28 38.28 23.34
C SER A 967 -9.72 37.95 22.93
N PRO A 968 -10.65 37.82 23.89
CA PRO A 968 -12.06 37.73 23.59
C PRO A 968 -12.54 39.10 23.09
N ASP A 969 -13.14 39.11 21.90
CA ASP A 969 -13.88 40.25 21.37
C ASP A 969 -14.86 40.79 22.44
N GLU A 970 -14.70 42.06 22.78
CA GLU A 970 -15.64 42.80 23.62
C GLU A 970 -17.01 42.84 22.92
N ARG A 971 -17.96 42.06 23.44
CA ARG A 971 -19.38 42.25 23.16
C ARG A 971 -19.84 43.61 23.70
N PRO A 972 -20.57 44.43 22.93
CA PRO A 972 -21.57 45.31 23.50
C PRO A 972 -22.84 44.50 23.82
N THR A 973 -23.46 44.88 24.92
CA THR A 973 -24.69 44.35 25.50
C THR A 973 -25.91 44.36 24.57
N ALA A 974 -26.80 43.40 24.79
CA ALA A 974 -28.02 43.08 24.06
C ALA A 974 -29.02 44.24 23.87
N THR A 975 -29.55 44.33 22.65
CA THR A 975 -30.96 44.59 22.36
C THR A 975 -31.36 43.75 21.14
N ALA A 976 -32.42 42.96 21.28
CA ALA A 976 -32.97 42.11 20.23
C ALA A 976 -33.45 42.95 19.04
N ASP A 977 -32.98 42.64 17.83
CA ASP A 977 -33.52 43.14 16.58
C ASP A 977 -33.83 41.96 15.66
N LEU A 978 -35.12 41.75 15.42
CA LEU A 978 -35.71 40.69 14.58
C LEU A 978 -35.59 41.00 13.08
N SER A 979 -34.83 42.03 12.69
CA SER A 979 -34.73 42.51 11.31
C SER A 979 -33.47 42.04 10.56
N SER A 980 -32.57 41.29 11.21
CA SER A 980 -31.33 40.78 10.59
C SER A 980 -31.25 39.25 10.50
N ALA A 981 -32.33 38.54 10.83
CA ALA A 981 -32.38 37.09 10.69
C ALA A 981 -32.55 36.71 9.22
N SER A 982 -31.75 35.76 8.74
CA SER A 982 -31.95 35.15 7.43
C SER A 982 -33.22 34.30 7.41
N ASP A 983 -33.80 34.08 6.22
CA ASP A 983 -35.00 33.26 6.06
C ASP A 983 -34.78 31.83 6.61
N ASP A 984 -33.55 31.31 6.52
CA ASP A 984 -33.18 29.98 7.04
C ASP A 984 -33.12 29.95 8.58
N GLU A 985 -32.63 31.02 9.23
CA GLU A 985 -32.61 31.13 10.70
C GLU A 985 -34.02 31.30 11.29
N LEU A 986 -34.92 31.96 10.56
CA LEU A 986 -36.34 32.06 10.93
C LEU A 986 -37.06 30.71 10.79
N ILE A 987 -36.71 29.91 9.79
CA ILE A 987 -37.28 28.57 9.56
C ILE A 987 -36.75 27.55 10.58
N GLU A 988 -35.48 27.63 10.95
CA GLU A 988 -34.88 26.78 11.98
C GLU A 988 -35.44 27.09 13.38
N PHE A 989 -35.72 28.37 13.67
CA PHE A 989 -36.40 28.79 14.90
C PHE A 989 -37.87 28.31 14.96
N ILE A 990 -38.60 28.35 13.85
CA ILE A 990 -40.00 27.88 13.78
C ILE A 990 -40.10 26.34 13.87
N SER A 991 -39.14 25.62 13.28
CA SER A 991 -39.13 24.15 13.30
C SER A 991 -38.67 23.55 14.63
N SER A 992 -37.91 24.29 15.44
CA SER A 992 -37.41 23.82 16.75
C SER A 992 -38.39 24.05 17.92
N GLU A 993 -39.25 25.08 17.86
CA GLU A 993 -40.15 25.45 18.98
C GLU A 993 -41.64 25.08 18.78
N LEU A 994 -42.09 24.76 17.57
CA LEU A 994 -43.48 24.35 17.30
C LEU A 994 -43.55 22.98 16.63
N GLY A 995 -43.30 21.93 17.43
CA GLY A 995 -43.42 20.55 16.99
C GLY A 995 -44.85 20.17 16.63
N ILE A 996 -45.11 19.87 15.34
CA ILE A 996 -46.25 19.07 14.88
C ILE A 996 -45.85 18.27 13.63
N SER A 997 -45.92 16.93 13.77
CA SER A 997 -46.14 15.84 12.79
C SER A 997 -45.57 15.94 11.37
#